data_AF-A0AAD6GBY2-F1
#
_entry.id   AF-A0AAD6GBY2-F1
#
_cell.length_a   1.000
_cell.length_b   1.000
_cell.length_c   1.000
_cell.angle_alpha   90.00
_cell.angle_beta   90.00
_cell.angle_gamma   90.00
#
_symmetry.space_group_name_H-M   'P 1'
#
loop_
_entity.id
_entity.type
_entity.pdbx_description
1 polymer ?
#
loop_
_entity_poly.entity_id
_entity_poly.type
_entity_poly.pdbx_seq_one_letter_code
_entity_poly.pdbx_strand_id
1 'polypeptide(L)'
;MAGHPANMTQNHPAMATAASPAPTVSSQDHPAFANDPRQQTPVGQSPQDPIANGKPTFQQAPQIVQVTSPGPSSGLPPASPPPLPEGWIAHMDPNSGQYYYIHLASQSTQWEFPKGPTPLNLNEAPMSPIGSVYSSHPMASPGLSAFGKPMASPGVPLTPGFESLQSPMVGFSGPPPSSGMDMYKTAPTNGVYFGPYLRYTNMDIERGIWLGSILLVADAAQPPTIHLHQSVDLSPNPRQLKAVNIAVHQRWTFYKYEIDIQMEEMGPAKWTYAITSHLGCTRYEFLVAGRHETNWRFIATSGNDFSINVNANERARLGGVGVMWKDIMQKHNEIGGFHAQLCLGGQIYADRMWKEIPCLKQWLSISGKEARKNAPWTAANQQDVSHGYFHYYTSHFDQPYLRESFAQIPYVCQIDDHDIFDGFGSYPEHMQFSNMFKNIGRIGIEMYLLFQHHTTLDILRNVNNDMDLFTITGTGWHFVKYLGPGVVVVGPDCRSERNPHQVMAGPTYQGLFPKIVILPPSVQHCLWMVSVPLIYPRLETAEHIAQTVATGKRAVTGTYNLLGKVTSSVAGVVGAKEFVGSGFDSVKRAVGKSGLMGGILSPFGEFDLMDELRDQWTHESKDLERTYLIRTLQGIAHQKSLRMTFLSGAVNVCGAGLVHDPSNPSDHKTMYQLISSPSVNTPPPSYVVKMLHSSNKPLYVPANGHKSSSSPTDTKEDMMEIFQTDINGQARENRKLMGRRNYVAIVAYDPEVVAATPYGANTPPGSRPKLSLAADFMVQGEGAYASVVKYGPVIVPSLEHGR
;
A
#
# COMPACT_ATOMS: atom_id res chain seq x y z
N MET A 1 -30.58 50.16 35.40
CA MET A 1 -30.85 50.68 36.77
C MET A 1 -29.85 50.06 37.74
N ALA A 2 -29.73 50.58 38.97
CA ALA A 2 -28.65 50.33 39.95
C ALA A 2 -28.38 48.83 40.30
N GLY A 3 -27.21 48.46 40.84
CA GLY A 3 -26.13 49.31 41.38
C GLY A 3 -24.77 48.64 41.66
N HIS A 4 -23.87 49.43 42.26
CA HIS A 4 -22.44 49.20 42.59
C HIS A 4 -22.23 48.49 43.96
N PRO A 5 -21.01 48.42 44.56
CA PRO A 5 -19.82 47.65 44.15
C PRO A 5 -19.13 46.92 45.35
N ALA A 6 -17.97 46.28 45.14
CA ALA A 6 -16.94 46.10 46.19
C ALA A 6 -15.54 45.93 45.57
N ASN A 7 -14.50 46.49 46.19
CA ASN A 7 -13.14 46.55 45.64
C ASN A 7 -12.07 46.48 46.75
N MET A 8 -10.86 46.05 46.38
CA MET A 8 -9.57 46.15 47.09
C MET A 8 -9.34 45.39 48.42
N THR A 9 -8.23 44.65 48.46
CA THR A 9 -7.02 45.10 49.18
C THR A 9 -5.75 44.38 48.69
N GLN A 10 -4.68 45.15 48.46
CA GLN A 10 -3.31 44.66 48.24
C GLN A 10 -2.52 44.68 49.56
N ASN A 11 -1.42 43.93 49.66
CA ASN A 11 -0.24 44.34 50.44
C ASN A 11 1.04 43.59 50.02
N HIS A 12 2.13 44.34 49.82
CA HIS A 12 3.55 43.90 49.73
C HIS A 12 4.36 44.77 50.71
N PRO A 13 5.36 44.23 51.45
CA PRO A 13 6.81 44.36 51.11
C PRO A 13 7.68 43.16 51.59
N ALA A 14 9.02 43.07 51.47
CA ALA A 14 9.99 43.49 50.44
C ALA A 14 11.40 42.85 50.68
N MET A 15 12.24 42.80 49.63
CA MET A 15 13.72 42.76 49.57
C MET A 15 14.62 41.80 50.41
N ALA A 16 15.35 40.96 49.64
CA ALA A 16 16.83 40.82 49.57
C ALA A 16 17.69 40.08 50.64
N THR A 17 18.43 39.07 50.19
CA THR A 17 19.86 38.75 50.50
C THR A 17 20.38 37.68 49.50
N ALA A 18 21.70 37.44 49.41
CA ALA A 18 22.32 36.75 48.26
C ALA A 18 23.41 35.70 48.58
N ALA A 19 23.75 34.91 47.56
CA ALA A 19 25.02 34.20 47.27
C ALA A 19 25.34 32.80 47.87
N SER A 20 25.27 31.78 46.97
CA SER A 20 26.31 30.75 46.65
C SER A 20 26.79 29.71 47.71
N PRO A 21 27.45 28.59 47.34
CA PRO A 21 27.91 28.13 46.00
C PRO A 21 27.46 26.69 45.60
N ALA A 22 27.89 26.25 44.40
CA ALA A 22 27.69 24.90 43.84
C ALA A 22 28.84 23.92 44.17
N PRO A 23 28.70 22.62 43.85
CA PRO A 23 29.82 21.72 43.59
C PRO A 23 29.95 21.36 42.09
N THR A 24 31.17 21.49 41.56
CA THR A 24 31.60 20.93 40.27
C THR A 24 32.26 19.57 40.46
N VAL A 25 31.95 18.58 39.62
CA VAL A 25 32.86 17.44 39.34
C VAL A 25 32.82 17.14 37.84
N SER A 26 33.98 16.84 37.27
CA SER A 26 34.21 16.60 35.85
C SER A 26 34.46 15.12 35.53
N SER A 27 34.34 14.80 34.23
CA SER A 27 35.19 13.86 33.48
C SER A 27 35.36 12.39 33.93
N GLN A 28 35.21 11.52 32.93
CA GLN A 28 35.83 10.20 32.75
C GLN A 28 35.13 8.92 33.25
N ASP A 29 34.96 8.05 32.25
CA ASP A 29 35.20 6.61 32.20
C ASP A 29 34.18 5.59 32.77
N HIS A 30 33.63 4.86 31.79
CA HIS A 30 33.08 3.51 31.85
C HIS A 30 33.78 2.57 32.85
N PRO A 31 32.99 1.75 33.57
CA PRO A 31 33.44 0.47 34.09
C PRO A 31 32.84 -0.68 33.26
N ALA A 32 33.52 -1.04 32.17
CA ALA A 32 33.49 -2.44 31.71
C ALA A 32 34.62 -3.18 32.42
N PHE A 33 34.39 -4.46 32.77
CA PHE A 33 35.32 -5.34 33.49
C PHE A 33 35.62 -4.99 34.95
N ALA A 34 34.87 -5.62 35.85
CA ALA A 34 35.29 -5.86 37.23
C ALA A 34 34.94 -7.30 37.61
N ASN A 35 35.96 -8.18 37.64
CA ASN A 35 36.10 -9.30 38.59
C ASN A 35 37.31 -10.19 38.26
N ASP A 36 38.41 -9.97 38.97
CA ASP A 36 39.31 -11.04 39.44
C ASP A 36 40.16 -10.50 40.61
N PRO A 37 40.34 -11.27 41.71
CA PRO A 37 41.46 -11.02 42.60
C PRO A 37 42.25 -12.28 43.04
N ARG A 38 43.42 -12.47 42.40
CA ARG A 38 44.73 -12.87 43.00
C ARG A 38 44.81 -14.32 43.57
N GLN A 39 45.79 -15.15 43.18
CA GLN A 39 47.24 -15.15 43.53
C GLN A 39 47.89 -16.31 42.72
N GLN A 40 49.18 -16.38 42.33
CA GLN A 40 50.45 -15.84 42.87
C GLN A 40 51.54 -15.72 41.75
N THR A 41 52.59 -14.96 42.05
CA THR A 41 53.82 -14.57 41.29
C THR A 41 54.94 -15.64 41.20
N PRO A 42 56.16 -15.40 40.61
CA PRO A 42 56.61 -14.63 39.42
C PRO A 42 57.75 -15.32 38.58
N VAL A 43 58.43 -14.55 37.71
CA VAL A 43 59.75 -14.78 37.00
C VAL A 43 59.72 -15.68 35.75
N GLY A 44 60.27 -15.30 34.59
CA GLY A 44 60.82 -13.99 34.18
C GLY A 44 61.53 -14.01 32.80
N GLN A 45 61.69 -12.82 32.20
CA GLN A 45 62.63 -12.43 31.12
C GLN A 45 62.49 -13.03 29.69
N SER A 46 62.43 -12.10 28.71
CA SER A 46 62.57 -12.26 27.25
C SER A 46 64.07 -12.24 26.83
N PRO A 47 64.49 -12.08 25.55
CA PRO A 47 63.79 -12.20 24.24
C PRO A 47 64.58 -13.04 23.18
N GLN A 48 64.07 -13.21 21.95
CA GLN A 48 64.79 -13.01 20.65
C GLN A 48 64.09 -13.69 19.43
N ASP A 49 63.87 -12.92 18.35
CA ASP A 49 63.76 -13.36 16.94
C ASP A 49 65.18 -13.71 16.37
N PRO A 50 65.45 -14.06 15.07
CA PRO A 50 64.58 -14.05 13.87
C PRO A 50 64.84 -15.19 12.81
N ILE A 51 64.30 -15.00 11.57
CA ILE A 51 64.81 -15.44 10.23
C ILE A 51 64.24 -16.71 9.54
N ALA A 52 63.35 -16.43 8.57
CA ALA A 52 63.28 -16.85 7.13
C ALA A 52 63.08 -18.29 6.59
N ASN A 53 62.23 -18.34 5.56
CA ASN A 53 62.29 -19.05 4.25
C ASN A 53 62.67 -20.53 4.11
N GLY A 54 61.84 -21.28 3.36
CA GLY A 54 62.32 -22.30 2.43
C GLY A 54 61.38 -23.48 2.15
N LYS A 55 60.78 -23.55 0.95
CA LYS A 55 60.32 -24.83 0.35
C LYS A 55 61.53 -25.57 -0.26
N PRO A 56 61.49 -26.89 -0.45
CA PRO A 56 61.11 -27.39 -1.80
C PRO A 56 60.27 -28.69 -1.81
N THR A 57 60.03 -29.19 -3.03
CA THR A 57 59.04 -30.20 -3.42
C THR A 57 59.72 -31.51 -3.88
N PHE A 58 59.05 -32.68 -3.75
CA PHE A 58 58.80 -33.71 -4.82
C PHE A 58 58.85 -35.22 -4.43
N GLN A 59 57.78 -35.92 -4.87
CA GLN A 59 57.68 -37.22 -5.58
C GLN A 59 57.80 -38.63 -4.94
N GLN A 60 56.74 -39.40 -5.27
CA GLN A 60 56.69 -40.79 -5.80
C GLN A 60 56.37 -42.01 -4.89
N ALA A 61 55.64 -42.96 -5.51
CA ALA A 61 55.04 -44.20 -4.96
C ALA A 61 55.80 -45.46 -5.49
N PRO A 62 55.42 -46.75 -5.21
CA PRO A 62 54.22 -47.40 -5.81
C PRO A 62 53.57 -48.64 -5.09
N GLN A 63 52.45 -49.11 -5.69
CA GLN A 63 51.80 -50.47 -5.84
C GLN A 63 52.45 -51.78 -5.25
N ILE A 64 51.82 -52.96 -5.04
CA ILE A 64 50.46 -53.59 -5.31
C ILE A 64 50.27 -54.91 -4.47
N VAL A 65 49.05 -55.52 -4.34
CA VAL A 65 48.70 -57.00 -4.39
C VAL A 65 47.16 -57.26 -4.25
N GLN A 66 46.63 -58.32 -4.90
CA GLN A 66 45.21 -58.74 -5.02
C GLN A 66 44.82 -59.95 -4.10
N VAL A 67 43.55 -60.42 -4.12
CA VAL A 67 43.14 -61.85 -4.37
C VAL A 67 41.59 -62.12 -4.41
N THR A 68 41.13 -62.65 -5.56
CA THR A 68 39.97 -63.54 -5.92
C THR A 68 38.49 -63.38 -5.48
N SER A 69 37.60 -63.72 -6.44
CA SER A 69 36.12 -63.88 -6.35
C SER A 69 35.67 -65.37 -6.32
N PRO A 70 34.35 -65.64 -6.14
CA PRO A 70 33.59 -66.25 -7.26
C PRO A 70 32.15 -65.68 -7.43
N GLY A 71 31.56 -65.84 -8.62
CA GLY A 71 30.12 -65.58 -8.92
C GLY A 71 29.31 -66.90 -9.08
N PRO A 72 28.13 -66.93 -9.75
CA PRO A 72 27.44 -65.83 -10.46
C PRO A 72 25.91 -65.73 -10.21
N SER A 73 25.28 -64.59 -10.55
CA SER A 73 23.92 -64.57 -11.12
C SER A 73 23.63 -63.27 -11.89
N SER A 74 22.81 -63.40 -12.93
CA SER A 74 22.48 -62.38 -13.94
C SER A 74 21.69 -61.16 -13.41
N GLY A 75 22.07 -59.96 -13.87
CA GLY A 75 21.31 -58.73 -13.62
C GLY A 75 22.02 -57.47 -14.13
N LEU A 76 22.13 -57.30 -15.46
CA LEU A 76 22.66 -56.06 -16.06
C LEU A 76 21.67 -54.90 -15.86
N PRO A 77 22.04 -53.76 -15.25
CA PRO A 77 21.29 -52.52 -15.39
C PRO A 77 21.49 -51.94 -16.80
N PRO A 78 20.50 -51.22 -17.37
CA PRO A 78 20.62 -50.68 -18.72
C PRO A 78 21.68 -49.58 -18.79
N ALA A 79 22.48 -49.61 -19.85
CA ALA A 79 23.53 -48.63 -20.11
C ALA A 79 22.95 -47.21 -20.32
N SER A 80 23.75 -46.19 -19.98
CA SER A 80 23.47 -44.80 -20.32
C SER A 80 23.28 -44.64 -21.84
N PRO A 81 22.31 -43.82 -22.30
CA PRO A 81 22.12 -43.60 -23.74
C PRO A 81 23.37 -42.92 -24.37
N PRO A 82 23.65 -43.18 -25.66
CA PRO A 82 24.76 -42.55 -26.37
C PRO A 82 24.62 -41.01 -26.44
N PRO A 83 25.72 -40.28 -26.69
CA PRO A 83 25.73 -38.81 -26.65
C PRO A 83 24.67 -38.21 -27.59
N LEU A 84 23.85 -37.33 -27.03
CA LEU A 84 22.72 -36.72 -27.70
C LEU A 84 23.15 -35.54 -28.60
N PRO A 85 22.39 -35.21 -29.65
CA PRO A 85 22.55 -33.95 -30.37
C PRO A 85 22.34 -32.75 -29.43
N GLU A 86 23.00 -31.64 -29.74
CA GLU A 86 22.91 -30.40 -28.95
C GLU A 86 21.45 -29.96 -28.78
N GLY A 87 21.09 -29.55 -27.56
CA GLY A 87 19.73 -29.20 -27.18
C GLY A 87 18.84 -30.37 -26.76
N TRP A 88 19.25 -31.63 -26.83
CA TRP A 88 18.46 -32.78 -26.35
C TRP A 88 18.96 -33.34 -25.01
N ILE A 89 18.01 -33.70 -24.12
CA ILE A 89 18.27 -34.44 -22.87
C ILE A 89 17.46 -35.74 -22.84
N ALA A 90 17.95 -36.77 -22.14
CA ALA A 90 17.23 -38.02 -21.92
C ALA A 90 16.73 -38.11 -20.47
N HIS A 91 15.48 -38.51 -20.28
CA HIS A 91 14.88 -38.82 -18.99
C HIS A 91 14.39 -40.27 -18.98
N MET A 92 14.65 -41.00 -17.90
CA MET A 92 14.10 -42.35 -17.71
C MET A 92 12.72 -42.25 -17.06
N ASP A 93 11.71 -42.88 -17.66
CA ASP A 93 10.39 -43.04 -17.03
C ASP A 93 10.46 -44.09 -15.91
N PRO A 94 10.11 -43.74 -14.65
CA PRO A 94 10.19 -44.67 -13.52
C PRO A 94 9.26 -45.89 -13.65
N ASN A 95 8.20 -45.81 -14.46
CA ASN A 95 7.19 -46.87 -14.57
C ASN A 95 7.56 -47.93 -15.61
N SER A 96 8.17 -47.53 -16.74
CA SER A 96 8.56 -48.44 -17.83
C SER A 96 10.06 -48.75 -17.89
N GLY A 97 10.92 -47.97 -17.22
CA GLY A 97 12.38 -48.09 -17.32
C GLY A 97 12.95 -47.69 -18.69
N GLN A 98 12.12 -47.12 -19.57
CA GLN A 98 12.51 -46.63 -20.90
C GLN A 98 12.97 -45.16 -20.82
N TYR A 99 13.86 -44.76 -21.71
CA TYR A 99 14.22 -43.35 -21.88
C TYR A 99 13.29 -42.66 -22.88
N TYR A 100 12.85 -41.44 -22.54
CA TYR A 100 12.30 -40.47 -23.48
C TYR A 100 13.22 -39.25 -23.56
N TYR A 101 13.21 -38.58 -24.71
CA TYR A 101 14.13 -37.50 -25.05
C TYR A 101 13.36 -36.19 -25.16
N ILE A 102 13.87 -35.14 -24.52
CA ILE A 102 13.28 -33.80 -24.48
C ILE A 102 14.21 -32.83 -25.19
N HIS A 103 13.71 -32.11 -26.19
CA HIS A 103 14.46 -31.01 -26.80
C HIS A 103 14.26 -29.74 -25.99
N LEU A 104 15.31 -29.24 -25.35
CA LEU A 104 15.30 -28.08 -24.44
C LEU A 104 14.73 -26.81 -25.09
N ALA A 105 14.96 -26.60 -26.39
CA ALA A 105 14.51 -25.40 -27.09
C ALA A 105 13.02 -25.44 -27.51
N SER A 106 12.48 -26.61 -27.86
CA SER A 106 11.06 -26.76 -28.27
C SER A 106 10.17 -27.42 -27.22
N GLN A 107 10.74 -27.88 -26.10
CA GLN A 107 10.10 -28.69 -25.05
C GLN A 107 9.38 -29.94 -25.57
N SER A 108 9.71 -30.40 -26.78
CA SER A 108 9.10 -31.57 -27.41
C SER A 108 9.70 -32.86 -26.85
N THR A 109 8.84 -33.74 -26.37
CA THR A 109 9.20 -35.09 -25.87
C THR A 109 8.96 -36.15 -26.94
N GLN A 110 9.91 -37.05 -27.15
CA GLN A 110 9.77 -38.23 -28.03
C GLN A 110 10.40 -39.47 -27.39
N TRP A 111 9.96 -40.67 -27.76
CA TRP A 111 10.51 -41.92 -27.23
C TRP A 111 11.66 -42.47 -28.09
N GLU A 112 11.76 -42.04 -29.35
CA GLU A 112 12.83 -42.37 -30.27
C GLU A 112 14.07 -41.48 -30.05
N PHE A 113 15.27 -42.04 -30.23
CA PHE A 113 16.51 -41.27 -30.14
C PHE A 113 16.62 -40.24 -31.29
N PRO A 114 16.89 -38.94 -31.00
CA PRO A 114 16.94 -37.88 -32.01
C PRO A 114 18.15 -38.01 -32.95
N LYS A 115 17.92 -37.83 -34.27
CA LYS A 115 18.93 -38.07 -35.34
C LYS A 115 19.18 -36.84 -36.21
N GLY A 116 20.15 -36.01 -35.81
CA GLY A 116 20.72 -34.95 -36.65
C GLY A 116 19.86 -33.70 -36.87
N PRO A 117 20.38 -32.64 -37.53
CA PRO A 117 19.79 -31.31 -37.49
C PRO A 117 19.12 -30.86 -38.80
N THR A 118 17.94 -30.22 -38.71
CA THR A 118 17.32 -29.35 -39.73
C THR A 118 16.07 -28.66 -39.15
N PRO A 119 15.57 -27.54 -39.72
CA PRO A 119 16.24 -26.49 -40.49
C PRO A 119 16.06 -25.06 -39.89
N LEU A 120 16.91 -24.13 -40.29
CA LEU A 120 16.78 -22.69 -39.97
C LEU A 120 15.65 -22.05 -40.80
N ASN A 121 14.84 -21.19 -40.16
CA ASN A 121 14.02 -20.19 -40.86
C ASN A 121 14.51 -18.79 -40.46
N LEU A 122 15.17 -18.10 -41.40
CA LEU A 122 15.74 -16.77 -41.20
C LEU A 122 14.71 -15.70 -41.57
N ASN A 123 14.11 -15.05 -40.57
CA ASN A 123 13.62 -13.68 -40.67
C ASN A 123 13.23 -13.14 -39.29
N GLU A 124 14.19 -12.51 -38.60
CA GLU A 124 14.06 -11.20 -37.93
C GLU A 124 15.36 -10.95 -37.12
N ALA A 125 16.02 -9.83 -37.40
CA ALA A 125 17.22 -9.43 -36.66
C ALA A 125 16.80 -8.54 -35.47
N PRO A 126 17.20 -8.85 -34.22
CA PRO A 126 16.91 -7.99 -33.09
C PRO A 126 17.78 -6.73 -33.13
N MET A 127 17.17 -5.57 -33.35
CA MET A 127 17.88 -4.29 -33.21
C MET A 127 18.06 -3.90 -31.73
N SER A 128 19.28 -3.50 -31.38
CA SER A 128 19.66 -3.03 -30.05
C SER A 128 19.03 -1.69 -29.68
N PRO A 129 18.73 -1.41 -28.40
CA PRO A 129 18.14 -0.14 -27.98
C PRO A 129 19.20 0.97 -27.88
N ILE A 130 19.35 1.76 -28.95
CA ILE A 130 19.95 3.10 -28.91
C ILE A 130 19.03 4.04 -29.70
N GLY A 131 18.62 5.16 -29.09
CA GLY A 131 17.88 6.22 -29.80
C GLY A 131 16.74 6.83 -28.99
N SER A 132 17.07 7.79 -28.12
CA SER A 132 16.08 8.75 -27.65
C SER A 132 15.81 9.75 -28.79
N VAL A 133 14.62 9.70 -29.40
CA VAL A 133 14.15 10.70 -30.37
C VAL A 133 12.63 10.86 -30.22
N TYR A 134 12.18 11.91 -29.54
CA TYR A 134 10.95 12.67 -29.85
C TYR A 134 10.93 13.97 -29.02
N SER A 135 11.69 14.96 -29.48
CA SER A 135 11.49 16.37 -29.16
C SER A 135 11.77 17.18 -30.43
N SER A 136 11.16 18.37 -30.55
CA SER A 136 10.94 19.12 -31.81
C SER A 136 9.83 18.50 -32.69
N HIS A 137 8.91 19.25 -33.34
CA HIS A 137 8.89 20.68 -33.71
C HIS A 137 7.44 21.28 -33.63
N PRO A 138 7.19 22.58 -33.96
CA PRO A 138 6.21 23.42 -33.24
C PRO A 138 4.86 23.71 -33.95
N MET A 139 3.93 24.25 -33.15
CA MET A 139 2.90 25.26 -33.49
C MET A 139 2.16 25.16 -34.84
N ALA A 140 0.96 24.55 -34.85
CA ALA A 140 -0.18 24.99 -35.68
C ALA A 140 -1.52 24.43 -35.16
N SER A 141 -2.61 25.16 -35.38
CA SER A 141 -4.01 24.76 -35.11
C SER A 141 -4.94 25.65 -35.96
N PRO A 142 -6.23 25.34 -36.15
CA PRO A 142 -6.90 24.04 -36.26
C PRO A 142 -7.73 23.92 -37.57
N GLY A 143 -8.37 22.77 -37.86
CA GLY A 143 -9.22 22.59 -39.05
C GLY A 143 -10.27 21.47 -38.94
N LEU A 144 -11.46 21.69 -39.51
CA LEU A 144 -12.69 20.88 -39.35
C LEU A 144 -12.95 19.89 -40.52
N SER A 145 -13.86 18.93 -40.29
CA SER A 145 -14.87 18.38 -41.24
C SER A 145 -14.73 16.93 -41.77
N ALA A 146 -15.63 16.06 -41.26
CA ALA A 146 -16.65 15.28 -41.99
C ALA A 146 -16.39 14.46 -43.30
N PHE A 147 -16.77 13.17 -43.20
CA PHE A 147 -17.44 12.29 -44.21
C PHE A 147 -16.80 11.90 -45.57
N GLY A 148 -16.74 10.59 -45.85
CA GLY A 148 -16.68 10.01 -47.22
C GLY A 148 -16.25 8.53 -47.30
N LYS A 149 -17.07 7.64 -47.89
CA LYS A 149 -16.71 6.26 -48.33
C LYS A 149 -16.60 6.21 -49.87
N PRO A 150 -15.92 5.22 -50.50
CA PRO A 150 -16.68 4.07 -51.04
C PRO A 150 -15.97 2.67 -51.07
N MET A 151 -16.83 1.63 -51.08
CA MET A 151 -16.76 0.23 -51.61
C MET A 151 -15.41 -0.41 -52.05
N ALA A 152 -14.99 -1.60 -51.55
CA ALA A 152 -15.44 -3.00 -51.84
C ALA A 152 -15.06 -3.50 -53.26
N SER A 153 -14.56 -4.72 -53.54
CA SER A 153 -14.66 -6.07 -52.92
C SER A 153 -13.56 -7.02 -53.54
N PRO A 154 -13.53 -8.39 -53.43
CA PRO A 154 -14.15 -9.35 -52.48
C PRO A 154 -13.25 -10.54 -51.97
N GLY A 155 -13.46 -11.03 -50.74
CA GLY A 155 -13.50 -12.47 -50.31
C GLY A 155 -12.24 -13.39 -50.43
N VAL A 156 -12.08 -14.54 -49.75
CA VAL A 156 -12.74 -15.34 -48.67
C VAL A 156 -11.68 -16.42 -48.24
N PRO A 157 -11.81 -17.32 -47.21
CA PRO A 157 -12.48 -17.34 -45.89
C PRO A 157 -11.53 -17.45 -44.65
N LEU A 158 -12.01 -16.99 -43.48
CA LEU A 158 -12.26 -17.73 -42.20
C LEU A 158 -11.36 -18.97 -41.87
N THR A 159 -10.82 -19.25 -40.67
CA THR A 159 -11.10 -18.93 -39.23
C THR A 159 -10.01 -19.64 -38.36
N PRO A 160 -9.99 -19.64 -37.00
CA PRO A 160 -10.21 -18.56 -36.01
C PRO A 160 -9.06 -18.45 -34.95
N GLY A 161 -8.98 -17.32 -34.23
CA GLY A 161 -8.63 -17.29 -32.79
C GLY A 161 -7.17 -17.42 -32.32
N PHE A 162 -6.63 -16.30 -31.81
CA PHE A 162 -6.14 -16.09 -30.42
C PHE A 162 -6.00 -17.32 -29.50
N GLU A 163 -5.03 -17.43 -28.59
CA GLU A 163 -4.01 -16.50 -28.06
C GLU A 163 -2.99 -17.33 -27.24
N SER A 164 -1.72 -16.92 -27.12
CA SER A 164 -0.85 -17.45 -26.05
C SER A 164 0.22 -16.44 -25.65
N LEU A 165 0.22 -16.10 -24.36
CA LEU A 165 1.21 -15.23 -23.73
C LEU A 165 2.34 -16.06 -23.10
N GLN A 166 3.55 -15.50 -23.22
CA GLN A 166 4.65 -15.57 -22.25
C GLN A 166 5.46 -16.87 -22.11
N SER A 167 6.68 -16.77 -22.64
CA SER A 167 7.88 -17.49 -22.19
C SER A 167 8.56 -16.73 -21.00
N PRO A 168 9.71 -17.15 -20.45
CA PRO A 168 9.71 -17.82 -19.14
C PRO A 168 10.60 -17.15 -18.08
N MET A 169 10.54 -17.64 -16.83
CA MET A 169 11.57 -17.34 -15.83
C MET A 169 12.81 -18.23 -16.03
N VAL A 170 14.00 -17.62 -15.89
CA VAL A 170 15.31 -18.30 -15.89
C VAL A 170 15.75 -18.56 -14.45
N GLY A 171 16.40 -19.71 -14.21
CA GLY A 171 16.74 -20.20 -12.88
C GLY A 171 17.91 -19.48 -12.18
N PHE A 172 17.93 -19.59 -10.85
CA PHE A 172 18.94 -19.02 -9.95
C PHE A 172 19.78 -20.14 -9.31
N SER A 173 21.09 -19.99 -9.23
CA SER A 173 21.98 -20.94 -8.53
C SER A 173 22.52 -20.32 -7.24
N GLY A 174 21.92 -20.71 -6.12
CA GLY A 174 22.32 -20.32 -4.77
C GLY A 174 22.19 -21.51 -3.80
N PRO A 175 22.53 -21.34 -2.51
CA PRO A 175 22.23 -22.36 -1.50
C PRO A 175 20.72 -22.67 -1.48
N PRO A 176 20.31 -23.89 -1.11
CA PRO A 176 18.91 -24.30 -1.18
C PRO A 176 18.04 -23.34 -0.35
N PRO A 177 16.84 -22.95 -0.84
CA PRO A 177 16.01 -21.95 -0.19
C PRO A 177 15.57 -22.43 1.18
N SER A 178 16.19 -21.89 2.23
CA SER A 178 15.66 -21.99 3.58
C SER A 178 14.27 -21.35 3.62
N SER A 179 13.33 -21.98 4.32
CA SER A 179 11.99 -21.45 4.63
C SER A 179 11.09 -21.10 3.42
N GLY A 180 10.98 -21.97 2.41
CA GLY A 180 9.75 -22.10 1.59
C GLY A 180 9.29 -20.87 0.79
N MET A 181 10.21 -19.97 0.40
CA MET A 181 9.92 -18.71 -0.29
C MET A 181 10.17 -18.73 -1.81
N ASP A 182 9.90 -19.85 -2.49
CA ASP A 182 9.98 -19.95 -3.96
C ASP A 182 8.86 -19.15 -4.71
N MET A 183 8.11 -18.30 -4.01
CA MET A 183 6.96 -17.55 -4.56
C MET A 183 7.25 -16.07 -4.87
N TYR A 184 8.43 -15.55 -4.49
CA TYR A 184 8.71 -14.11 -4.60
C TYR A 184 9.74 -13.78 -5.66
N LYS A 185 9.71 -12.52 -6.12
CA LYS A 185 10.72 -11.99 -7.00
C LYS A 185 11.99 -11.70 -6.20
N THR A 186 12.97 -12.59 -6.31
CA THR A 186 14.24 -12.53 -5.58
C THR A 186 15.29 -11.62 -6.22
N ALA A 187 15.07 -11.18 -7.47
CA ALA A 187 15.96 -10.29 -8.22
C ALA A 187 15.19 -9.15 -8.93
N PRO A 188 15.73 -7.93 -8.95
CA PRO A 188 15.07 -6.76 -9.56
C PRO A 188 14.96 -6.87 -11.10
N THR A 189 13.94 -6.24 -11.71
CA THR A 189 13.74 -6.24 -13.18
C THR A 189 14.97 -5.78 -13.95
N ASN A 190 15.69 -4.78 -13.43
CA ASN A 190 16.88 -4.20 -14.07
C ASN A 190 18.18 -5.00 -13.79
N GLY A 191 18.12 -6.06 -13.00
CA GLY A 191 19.29 -6.88 -12.63
C GLY A 191 20.24 -6.27 -11.59
N VAL A 192 19.99 -5.06 -11.08
CA VAL A 192 20.91 -4.33 -10.18
C VAL A 192 20.28 -3.92 -8.85
N TYR A 193 19.12 -3.26 -8.87
CA TYR A 193 18.49 -2.66 -7.69
C TYR A 193 16.96 -2.64 -7.78
N PHE A 194 16.27 -2.75 -6.66
CA PHE A 194 14.84 -2.41 -6.59
C PHE A 194 14.67 -0.90 -6.41
N GLY A 195 13.61 -0.33 -6.99
CA GLY A 195 13.41 1.11 -7.15
C GLY A 195 13.77 1.62 -8.55
N PRO A 196 13.94 2.93 -8.74
CA PRO A 196 13.81 3.97 -7.72
C PRO A 196 12.39 4.12 -7.19
N TYR A 197 12.31 4.39 -5.90
CA TYR A 197 11.09 4.88 -5.28
C TYR A 197 11.31 6.36 -4.95
N LEU A 198 10.48 7.24 -5.52
CA LEU A 198 10.55 8.69 -5.40
C LEU A 198 9.46 9.19 -4.45
N ARG A 199 9.87 9.66 -3.27
CA ARG A 199 8.99 10.08 -2.19
C ARG A 199 8.91 11.60 -2.09
N TYR A 200 7.71 12.12 -1.94
CA TYR A 200 7.45 13.50 -1.53
C TYR A 200 7.64 13.64 -0.01
N THR A 201 8.55 14.52 0.43
CA THR A 201 8.81 14.72 1.87
C THR A 201 8.03 15.91 2.40
N ASN A 202 8.25 17.12 1.88
CA ASN A 202 7.40 18.30 2.09
C ASN A 202 7.84 19.44 1.17
N MET A 203 7.38 20.65 1.43
CA MET A 203 8.02 21.88 0.97
C MET A 203 8.19 22.88 2.12
N ASP A 204 9.25 23.67 2.05
CA ASP A 204 9.45 24.88 2.83
C ASP A 204 9.02 26.07 1.95
N ILE A 205 7.79 26.55 2.16
CA ILE A 205 7.20 27.63 1.36
C ILE A 205 7.94 28.96 1.61
N GLU A 206 8.41 29.19 2.84
CA GLU A 206 9.13 30.41 3.23
C GLU A 206 10.47 30.52 2.51
N ARG A 207 11.22 29.42 2.40
CA ARG A 207 12.50 29.37 1.68
C ARG A 207 12.38 29.00 0.20
N GLY A 208 11.21 28.53 -0.22
CA GLY A 208 10.95 28.05 -1.58
C GLY A 208 11.71 26.76 -1.91
N ILE A 209 11.80 25.83 -0.97
CA ILE A 209 12.54 24.56 -1.14
C ILE A 209 11.56 23.38 -1.19
N TRP A 210 11.59 22.62 -2.28
CA TRP A 210 10.93 21.33 -2.39
C TRP A 210 11.82 20.23 -1.78
N LEU A 211 11.24 19.37 -0.96
CA LEU A 211 11.95 18.30 -0.24
C LEU A 211 11.39 16.93 -0.64
N GLY A 212 12.28 16.02 -1.01
CA GLY A 212 11.96 14.65 -1.39
C GLY A 212 13.10 13.69 -1.11
N SER A 213 12.93 12.42 -1.46
CA SER A 213 14.05 11.48 -1.47
C SER A 213 13.82 10.35 -2.46
N ILE A 214 14.92 9.78 -2.97
CA ILE A 214 14.92 8.52 -3.73
C ILE A 214 15.43 7.41 -2.81
N LEU A 215 14.79 6.25 -2.87
CA LEU A 215 15.27 5.01 -2.24
C LEU A 215 15.66 3.99 -3.33
N LEU A 216 16.85 3.41 -3.17
CA LEU A 216 17.32 2.26 -3.93
C LEU A 216 17.66 1.11 -2.98
N VAL A 217 17.23 -0.10 -3.30
CA VAL A 217 17.58 -1.31 -2.56
C VAL A 217 18.51 -2.15 -3.41
N ALA A 218 19.79 -2.21 -3.04
CA ALA A 218 20.84 -2.80 -3.88
C ALA A 218 21.70 -3.81 -3.10
N ASP A 219 22.11 -4.86 -3.81
CA ASP A 219 23.04 -5.91 -3.37
C ASP A 219 24.41 -5.64 -4.00
N ALA A 220 25.00 -4.48 -3.67
CA ALA A 220 26.24 -4.01 -4.23
C ALA A 220 27.13 -3.38 -3.15
N ALA A 221 28.43 -3.67 -3.24
CA ALA A 221 29.46 -3.13 -2.32
C ALA A 221 29.62 -1.60 -2.41
N GLN A 222 29.10 -0.97 -3.47
CA GLN A 222 29.01 0.47 -3.63
C GLN A 222 27.59 0.87 -4.07
N PRO A 223 27.04 1.97 -3.56
CA PRO A 223 25.74 2.49 -3.99
C PRO A 223 25.74 2.91 -5.47
N PRO A 224 24.64 2.70 -6.22
CA PRO A 224 24.44 3.37 -7.50
C PRO A 224 24.52 4.89 -7.36
N THR A 225 25.12 5.59 -8.32
CA THR A 225 25.24 7.06 -8.23
C THR A 225 24.02 7.73 -8.86
N ILE A 226 23.46 8.74 -8.19
CA ILE A 226 22.34 9.53 -8.74
C ILE A 226 22.82 10.96 -9.02
N HIS A 227 22.61 11.42 -10.25
CA HIS A 227 22.78 12.82 -10.64
C HIS A 227 21.42 13.46 -10.89
N LEU A 228 21.23 14.69 -10.43
CA LEU A 228 19.97 15.43 -10.48
C LEU A 228 20.20 16.80 -11.16
N HIS A 229 19.32 17.14 -12.10
CA HIS A 229 19.29 18.45 -12.76
C HIS A 229 17.88 18.80 -13.23
N GLN A 230 17.62 20.08 -13.50
CA GLN A 230 16.40 20.51 -14.17
C GLN A 230 16.42 19.96 -15.60
N SER A 231 15.31 19.42 -16.13
CA SER A 231 15.32 18.70 -17.41
C SER A 231 15.71 19.57 -18.62
N VAL A 232 15.55 20.90 -18.51
CA VAL A 232 15.97 21.87 -19.52
C VAL A 232 17.44 22.29 -19.40
N ASP A 233 18.08 22.02 -18.25
CA ASP A 233 19.51 22.23 -18.09
C ASP A 233 20.29 21.05 -18.70
N LEU A 234 21.15 21.37 -19.66
CA LEU A 234 22.04 20.44 -20.36
C LEU A 234 23.51 20.63 -19.94
N SER A 235 23.76 21.28 -18.80
CA SER A 235 25.10 21.48 -18.26
C SER A 235 25.81 20.13 -17.99
N PRO A 236 27.15 20.06 -18.22
CA PRO A 236 27.87 18.78 -18.17
C PRO A 236 28.11 18.23 -16.76
N ASN A 237 27.83 19.02 -15.71
CA ASN A 237 28.15 18.71 -14.31
C ASN A 237 26.89 18.77 -13.42
N PRO A 238 25.90 17.88 -13.63
CA PRO A 238 24.69 17.83 -12.80
C PRO A 238 25.03 17.49 -11.34
N ARG A 239 24.20 17.96 -10.40
CA ARG A 239 24.40 17.74 -8.95
C ARG A 239 24.35 16.24 -8.63
N GLN A 240 25.45 15.67 -8.14
CA GLN A 240 25.43 14.31 -7.60
C GLN A 240 24.79 14.30 -6.21
N LEU A 241 23.82 13.40 -5.99
CA LEU A 241 23.20 13.17 -4.70
C LEU A 241 24.04 12.23 -3.84
N LYS A 242 24.05 12.46 -2.52
CA LYS A 242 24.78 11.63 -1.56
C LYS A 242 23.94 10.42 -1.16
N ALA A 243 24.49 9.22 -1.34
CA ALA A 243 23.93 7.99 -0.79
C ALA A 243 24.09 7.95 0.74
N VAL A 244 23.03 7.55 1.44
CA VAL A 244 23.04 7.25 2.88
C VAL A 244 22.47 5.84 3.07
N ASN A 245 23.24 4.94 3.68
CA ASN A 245 22.72 3.65 4.13
C ASN A 245 21.81 3.90 5.35
N ILE A 246 20.54 3.52 5.24
CA ILE A 246 19.54 3.67 6.32
C ILE A 246 19.13 2.33 6.96
N ALA A 247 19.32 1.20 6.26
CA ALA A 247 18.99 -0.13 6.74
C ALA A 247 19.68 -1.22 5.89
N VAL A 248 19.80 -2.43 6.45
CA VAL A 248 20.27 -3.62 5.74
C VAL A 248 19.32 -4.78 6.04
N HIS A 249 18.89 -5.50 5.01
CA HIS A 249 18.10 -6.72 5.11
C HIS A 249 18.84 -7.87 4.41
N GLN A 250 19.44 -8.75 5.21
CA GLN A 250 20.35 -9.79 4.73
C GLN A 250 21.49 -9.20 3.88
N ARG A 251 21.49 -9.43 2.56
CA ARG A 251 22.47 -8.88 1.60
C ARG A 251 22.06 -7.53 1.00
N TRP A 252 20.78 -7.15 1.11
CA TRP A 252 20.22 -5.97 0.49
C TRP A 252 20.43 -4.73 1.36
N THR A 253 21.07 -3.71 0.81
CA THR A 253 21.28 -2.42 1.48
C THR A 253 20.30 -1.37 0.97
N PHE A 254 19.68 -0.63 1.89
CA PHE A 254 18.76 0.46 1.61
C PHE A 254 19.53 1.78 1.55
N TYR A 255 19.69 2.31 0.34
CA TYR A 255 20.36 3.58 0.07
C TYR A 255 19.33 4.69 -0.18
N LYS A 256 19.25 5.64 0.75
CA LYS A 256 18.48 6.88 0.63
C LYS A 256 19.33 7.97 -0.02
N TYR A 257 18.72 8.75 -0.90
CA TYR A 257 19.29 9.95 -1.51
C TYR A 257 18.32 11.10 -1.22
N GLU A 258 18.74 12.04 -0.36
CA GLU A 258 17.92 13.23 -0.06
C GLU A 258 17.89 14.17 -1.27
N ILE A 259 16.74 14.79 -1.49
CA ILE A 259 16.53 15.80 -2.53
C ILE A 259 16.05 17.09 -1.87
N ASP A 260 16.81 18.15 -2.09
CA ASP A 260 16.41 19.54 -1.89
C ASP A 260 16.52 20.27 -3.23
N ILE A 261 15.44 20.93 -3.64
CA ILE A 261 15.33 21.66 -4.91
C ILE A 261 14.83 23.07 -4.61
N GLN A 262 15.52 24.09 -5.12
CA GLN A 262 14.99 25.45 -5.15
C GLN A 262 13.82 25.48 -6.15
N MET A 263 12.64 25.85 -5.68
CA MET A 263 11.43 25.96 -6.49
C MET A 263 11.51 27.20 -7.38
N GLU A 264 11.03 27.07 -8.61
CA GLU A 264 10.92 28.17 -9.56
C GLU A 264 9.86 29.19 -9.11
N GLU A 265 10.09 30.47 -9.39
CA GLU A 265 9.12 31.53 -9.05
C GLU A 265 8.01 31.68 -10.10
N MET A 266 8.26 31.27 -11.35
CA MET A 266 7.37 31.53 -12.50
C MET A 266 6.35 30.41 -12.80
N GLY A 267 6.53 29.21 -12.24
CA GLY A 267 5.67 28.04 -12.52
C GLY A 267 6.36 26.71 -12.22
N PRO A 268 5.76 25.56 -12.58
CA PRO A 268 6.34 24.25 -12.34
C PRO A 268 7.53 23.97 -13.26
N ALA A 269 8.50 23.22 -12.75
CA ALA A 269 9.67 22.75 -13.49
C ALA A 269 9.77 21.23 -13.47
N LYS A 270 10.21 20.67 -14.60
CA LYS A 270 10.58 19.26 -14.68
C LYS A 270 12.03 19.06 -14.26
N TRP A 271 12.27 18.00 -13.50
CA TRP A 271 13.58 17.59 -13.01
C TRP A 271 13.89 16.17 -13.45
N THR A 272 15.08 15.99 -14.02
CA THR A 272 15.60 14.68 -14.43
C THR A 272 16.60 14.18 -13.40
N TYR A 273 16.47 12.91 -13.02
CA TYR A 273 17.52 12.21 -12.29
C TYR A 273 18.02 10.98 -13.05
N ALA A 274 19.33 10.78 -13.02
CA ALA A 274 20.05 9.75 -13.73
C ALA A 274 20.75 8.82 -12.74
N ILE A 275 20.32 7.56 -12.69
CA ILE A 275 20.93 6.51 -11.86
C ILE A 275 21.97 5.79 -12.71
N THR A 276 23.23 5.84 -12.30
CA THR A 276 24.33 5.10 -12.95
C THR A 276 24.77 3.92 -12.08
N SER A 277 24.86 2.76 -12.73
CA SER A 277 25.25 1.48 -12.15
C SER A 277 26.27 0.75 -13.04
N HIS A 278 26.75 -0.40 -12.59
CA HIS A 278 27.69 -1.22 -13.36
C HIS A 278 27.11 -1.82 -14.66
N LEU A 279 25.77 -1.86 -14.82
CA LEU A 279 25.12 -2.30 -16.06
C LEU A 279 24.67 -1.15 -16.98
N GLY A 280 24.80 0.11 -16.55
CA GLY A 280 24.45 1.28 -17.35
C GLY A 280 23.76 2.40 -16.56
N CYS A 281 23.21 3.36 -17.31
CA CYS A 281 22.52 4.54 -16.79
C CYS A 281 21.04 4.54 -17.17
N THR A 282 20.16 4.73 -16.20
CA THR A 282 18.70 4.90 -16.41
C THR A 282 18.28 6.29 -15.95
N ARG A 283 17.35 6.92 -16.68
CA ARG A 283 16.87 8.29 -16.40
C ARG A 283 15.37 8.28 -16.16
N TYR A 284 14.94 9.14 -15.25
CA TYR A 284 13.54 9.39 -14.91
C TYR A 284 13.31 10.89 -14.75
N GLU A 285 12.09 11.34 -15.02
CA GLU A 285 11.68 12.74 -14.93
C GLU A 285 10.51 12.88 -13.96
N PHE A 286 10.48 13.94 -13.16
CA PHE A 286 9.37 14.27 -12.26
C PHE A 286 9.07 15.77 -12.26
N LEU A 287 7.86 16.13 -11.81
CA LEU A 287 7.38 17.51 -11.78
C LEU A 287 7.54 18.11 -10.37
N VAL A 288 8.21 19.25 -10.28
CA VAL A 288 8.30 20.10 -9.07
C VAL A 288 7.46 21.34 -9.31
N ALA A 289 6.57 21.66 -8.37
CA ALA A 289 5.72 22.86 -8.48
C ALA A 289 6.53 24.15 -8.31
N GLY A 290 6.02 25.24 -8.89
CA GLY A 290 6.51 26.59 -8.60
C GLY A 290 6.21 27.02 -7.16
N ARG A 291 7.03 27.90 -6.57
CA ARG A 291 6.91 28.34 -5.17
C ARG A 291 5.53 28.91 -4.84
N HIS A 292 4.97 29.67 -5.77
CA HIS A 292 3.67 30.33 -5.64
C HIS A 292 2.55 29.61 -6.41
N GLU A 293 2.80 28.40 -6.92
CA GLU A 293 1.83 27.68 -7.74
C GLU A 293 0.66 27.12 -6.92
N THR A 294 -0.54 27.60 -7.24
CA THR A 294 -1.80 27.11 -6.67
C THR A 294 -2.44 25.96 -7.46
N ASN A 295 -2.05 25.78 -8.73
CA ASN A 295 -2.72 24.89 -9.69
C ASN A 295 -2.25 23.42 -9.59
N TRP A 296 -2.31 22.88 -8.37
CA TRP A 296 -1.81 21.54 -8.06
C TRP A 296 -2.64 20.43 -8.69
N ARG A 297 -1.98 19.60 -9.51
CA ARG A 297 -2.49 18.33 -10.05
C ARG A 297 -1.90 17.16 -9.29
N PHE A 298 -2.73 16.31 -8.69
CA PHE A 298 -2.31 15.10 -7.98
C PHE A 298 -3.35 13.98 -8.14
N ILE A 299 -2.97 12.75 -7.80
CA ILE A 299 -3.89 11.60 -7.78
C ILE A 299 -4.04 11.05 -6.38
N ALA A 300 -5.14 10.37 -6.10
CA ALA A 300 -5.32 9.51 -4.95
C ALA A 300 -5.58 8.06 -5.40
N THR A 301 -4.86 7.12 -4.80
CA THR A 301 -4.91 5.67 -5.09
C THR A 301 -5.07 4.89 -3.79
N SER A 302 -5.60 3.67 -3.86
CA SER A 302 -5.65 2.72 -2.74
C SER A 302 -5.51 1.29 -3.27
N GLY A 303 -5.28 0.31 -2.40
CA GLY A 303 -5.42 -1.12 -2.72
C GLY A 303 -4.62 -1.56 -3.96
N ASN A 304 -3.29 -1.53 -3.83
CA ASN A 304 -2.38 -1.65 -4.97
C ASN A 304 -2.01 -3.11 -5.33
N ASP A 305 -2.23 -4.09 -4.45
CA ASP A 305 -2.07 -5.51 -4.78
C ASP A 305 -3.42 -6.26 -4.74
N PHE A 306 -3.43 -7.55 -5.10
CA PHE A 306 -4.57 -8.44 -4.95
C PHE A 306 -4.64 -9.04 -3.54
N SER A 307 -5.85 -9.17 -3.00
CA SER A 307 -6.05 -9.92 -1.77
C SER A 307 -5.79 -11.42 -1.96
N ILE A 308 -5.57 -12.10 -0.84
CA ILE A 308 -5.23 -13.53 -0.73
C ILE A 308 -6.27 -14.47 -1.39
N ASN A 309 -7.52 -14.00 -1.51
CA ASN A 309 -8.67 -14.75 -2.02
C ASN A 309 -8.85 -14.60 -3.55
N VAL A 310 -8.16 -13.66 -4.20
CA VAL A 310 -8.27 -13.47 -5.66
C VAL A 310 -7.40 -14.50 -6.40
N ASN A 311 -8.05 -15.47 -7.04
CA ASN A 311 -7.39 -16.53 -7.82
C ASN A 311 -6.84 -16.04 -9.17
N ALA A 312 -5.97 -16.84 -9.82
CA ALA A 312 -5.30 -16.46 -11.06
C ALA A 312 -6.25 -16.13 -12.22
N ASN A 313 -7.38 -16.85 -12.37
CA ASN A 313 -8.35 -16.60 -13.43
C ASN A 313 -9.03 -15.23 -13.24
N GLU A 314 -9.32 -14.85 -11.99
CA GLU A 314 -9.88 -13.54 -11.65
C GLU A 314 -8.86 -12.41 -11.89
N ARG A 315 -7.60 -12.62 -11.49
CA ARG A 315 -6.51 -11.67 -11.78
C ARG A 315 -6.36 -11.46 -13.29
N ALA A 316 -6.41 -12.53 -14.08
CA ALA A 316 -6.36 -12.47 -15.54
C ALA A 316 -7.59 -11.76 -16.14
N ARG A 317 -8.80 -12.04 -15.65
CA ARG A 317 -10.04 -11.36 -16.06
C ARG A 317 -9.98 -9.84 -15.84
N LEU A 318 -9.33 -9.41 -14.76
CA LEU A 318 -9.08 -8.01 -14.45
C LEU A 318 -7.89 -7.41 -15.22
N GLY A 319 -7.16 -8.17 -16.05
CA GLY A 319 -5.96 -7.70 -16.74
C GLY A 319 -4.74 -7.49 -15.82
N GLY A 320 -4.76 -8.07 -14.61
CA GLY A 320 -3.68 -8.01 -13.64
C GLY A 320 -3.50 -6.65 -12.96
N VAL A 321 -2.28 -6.43 -12.47
CA VAL A 321 -1.85 -5.24 -11.70
C VAL A 321 -1.79 -3.98 -12.57
N GLY A 322 -1.32 -4.11 -13.81
CA GLY A 322 -0.87 -2.96 -14.61
C GLY A 322 -1.97 -2.07 -15.20
N VAL A 323 -3.26 -2.46 -15.18
CA VAL A 323 -4.31 -1.78 -15.96
C VAL A 323 -4.50 -0.32 -15.55
N MET A 324 -4.78 -0.05 -14.27
CA MET A 324 -5.00 1.32 -13.80
C MET A 324 -3.69 2.12 -13.76
N TRP A 325 -2.57 1.46 -13.44
CA TRP A 325 -1.24 2.10 -13.45
C TRP A 325 -0.80 2.55 -14.85
N LYS A 326 -1.17 1.81 -15.90
CA LYS A 326 -0.95 2.21 -17.29
C LYS A 326 -1.73 3.49 -17.63
N ASP A 327 -3.00 3.58 -17.22
CA ASP A 327 -3.81 4.79 -17.43
C ASP A 327 -3.26 5.98 -16.63
N ILE A 328 -2.86 5.77 -15.36
CA ILE A 328 -2.18 6.80 -14.54
C ILE A 328 -0.94 7.34 -15.26
N MET A 329 -0.07 6.47 -15.78
CA MET A 329 1.14 6.89 -16.49
C MET A 329 0.84 7.56 -17.83
N GLN A 330 -0.17 7.09 -18.56
CA GLN A 330 -0.65 7.76 -19.76
C GLN A 330 -1.16 9.18 -19.43
N LYS A 331 -2.00 9.35 -18.40
CA LYS A 331 -2.48 10.65 -17.96
C LYS A 331 -1.39 11.56 -17.43
N HIS A 332 -0.42 11.03 -16.69
CA HIS A 332 0.75 11.78 -16.25
C HIS A 332 1.46 12.43 -17.45
N ASN A 333 1.69 11.66 -18.51
CA ASN A 333 2.33 12.15 -19.73
C ASN A 333 1.44 13.13 -20.52
N GLU A 334 0.15 12.83 -20.68
CA GLU A 334 -0.81 13.68 -21.40
C GLU A 334 -0.96 15.10 -20.81
N ILE A 335 -0.94 15.23 -19.47
CA ILE A 335 -1.19 16.52 -18.79
C ILE A 335 0.10 17.28 -18.42
N GLY A 336 1.27 16.81 -18.87
CA GLY A 336 2.58 17.40 -18.53
C GLY A 336 3.07 17.11 -17.10
N GLY A 337 2.43 16.18 -16.39
CA GLY A 337 2.84 15.67 -15.09
C GLY A 337 1.84 15.92 -13.95
N PHE A 338 1.75 14.93 -13.05
CA PHE A 338 1.23 15.07 -11.70
C PHE A 338 2.36 15.47 -10.74
N HIS A 339 2.07 16.35 -9.78
CA HIS A 339 3.04 16.82 -8.78
C HIS A 339 3.21 15.84 -7.62
N ALA A 340 2.15 15.07 -7.31
CA ALA A 340 2.17 14.05 -6.27
C ALA A 340 1.14 12.92 -6.53
N GLN A 341 1.37 11.78 -5.90
CA GLN A 341 0.36 10.74 -5.68
C GLN A 341 0.14 10.52 -4.18
N LEU A 342 -1.13 10.40 -3.78
CA LEU A 342 -1.55 10.20 -2.40
C LEU A 342 -2.06 8.75 -2.26
N CYS A 343 -1.25 7.89 -1.67
CA CYS A 343 -1.56 6.48 -1.50
C CYS A 343 -2.28 6.28 -0.17
N LEU A 344 -3.55 5.88 -0.23
CA LEU A 344 -4.49 5.88 0.91
C LEU A 344 -4.50 4.59 1.73
N GLY A 345 -3.57 3.66 1.48
CA GLY A 345 -3.47 2.38 2.17
C GLY A 345 -3.44 1.15 1.26
N GLY A 346 -3.06 0.01 1.84
CA GLY A 346 -3.14 -1.30 1.21
C GLY A 346 -2.17 -1.46 0.05
N GLN A 347 -0.90 -1.10 0.27
CA GLN A 347 0.12 -1.07 -0.78
C GLN A 347 0.63 -2.47 -1.16
N ILE A 348 0.52 -3.45 -0.26
CA ILE A 348 1.11 -4.79 -0.44
C ILE A 348 0.19 -5.99 -0.15
N TYR A 349 -0.99 -5.80 0.46
CA TYR A 349 -1.90 -6.87 0.93
C TYR A 349 -1.14 -8.00 1.65
N ALA A 350 -0.48 -7.63 2.76
CA ALA A 350 0.40 -8.49 3.53
C ALA A 350 -0.30 -9.67 4.22
N ASP A 351 -1.64 -9.68 4.27
CA ASP A 351 -2.50 -10.78 4.73
C ASP A 351 -2.12 -12.14 4.12
N ARG A 352 -1.56 -12.14 2.91
CA ARG A 352 -1.00 -13.33 2.25
C ARG A 352 -0.01 -14.12 3.12
N MET A 353 0.68 -13.48 4.06
CA MET A 353 1.61 -14.15 4.98
C MET A 353 0.98 -15.29 5.76
N TRP A 354 -0.30 -15.20 6.11
CA TRP A 354 -1.03 -16.25 6.83
C TRP A 354 -1.13 -17.56 6.03
N LYS A 355 -1.04 -17.48 4.69
CA LYS A 355 -1.07 -18.61 3.74
C LYS A 355 0.28 -18.89 3.08
N GLU A 356 1.26 -18.00 3.20
CA GLU A 356 2.57 -18.17 2.58
C GLU A 356 3.60 -18.63 3.61
N ILE A 357 3.71 -17.96 4.75
CA ILE A 357 4.76 -18.20 5.75
C ILE A 357 4.50 -19.48 6.58
N PRO A 358 5.40 -20.48 6.57
CA PRO A 358 5.20 -21.76 7.28
C PRO A 358 4.97 -21.62 8.79
N CYS A 359 5.72 -20.76 9.47
CA CYS A 359 5.60 -20.59 10.92
C CYS A 359 4.23 -19.99 11.33
N LEU A 360 3.62 -19.17 10.47
CA LEU A 360 2.29 -18.59 10.70
C LEU A 360 1.18 -19.62 10.48
N LYS A 361 1.30 -20.47 9.44
CA LYS A 361 0.41 -21.64 9.24
C LYS A 361 0.42 -22.56 10.46
N GLN A 362 1.60 -22.84 11.01
CA GLN A 362 1.73 -23.67 12.20
C GLN A 362 1.03 -23.03 13.40
N TRP A 363 1.17 -21.72 13.61
CA TRP A 363 0.45 -21.00 14.66
C TRP A 363 -1.07 -21.04 14.47
N LEU A 364 -1.57 -20.90 13.24
CA LEU A 364 -3.01 -21.03 12.93
C LEU A 364 -3.58 -22.42 13.25
N SER A 365 -2.76 -23.48 13.18
CA SER A 365 -3.16 -24.84 13.54
C SER A 365 -3.20 -25.15 15.04
N ILE A 366 -2.67 -24.26 15.89
CA ILE A 366 -2.69 -24.44 17.36
C ILE A 366 -4.14 -24.39 17.87
N SER A 367 -4.56 -25.46 18.53
CA SER A 367 -5.90 -25.56 19.12
C SER A 367 -5.96 -24.88 20.49
N GLY A 368 -7.01 -24.08 20.70
CA GLY A 368 -7.28 -23.37 21.95
C GLY A 368 -6.85 -21.89 21.94
N LYS A 369 -7.64 -21.04 22.59
CA LYS A 369 -7.40 -19.58 22.62
C LYS A 369 -6.15 -19.20 23.40
N GLU A 370 -6.01 -19.69 24.63
CA GLU A 370 -4.84 -19.38 25.47
C GLU A 370 -3.54 -19.98 24.89
N ALA A 371 -3.60 -21.16 24.27
CA ALA A 371 -2.44 -21.75 23.59
C ALA A 371 -1.94 -20.88 22.43
N ARG A 372 -2.84 -20.36 21.59
CA ARG A 372 -2.48 -19.41 20.50
C ARG A 372 -1.97 -18.08 21.03
N LYS A 373 -2.65 -17.50 22.02
CA LYS A 373 -2.29 -16.21 22.65
C LYS A 373 -0.90 -16.24 23.28
N ASN A 374 -0.59 -17.33 24.00
CA ASN A 374 0.65 -17.49 24.76
C ASN A 374 1.77 -18.15 23.94
N ALA A 375 1.56 -18.45 22.65
CA ALA A 375 2.60 -18.97 21.78
C ALA A 375 3.79 -18.00 21.74
N PRO A 376 5.04 -18.49 21.85
CA PRO A 376 6.22 -17.62 21.85
C PRO A 376 6.50 -17.07 20.45
N TRP A 377 7.04 -15.84 20.39
CA TRP A 377 7.68 -15.33 19.18
C TRP A 377 9.14 -15.79 19.16
N THR A 378 9.52 -16.52 18.11
CA THR A 378 10.87 -17.10 17.96
C THR A 378 11.73 -16.29 16.99
N ALA A 379 13.05 -16.52 17.00
CA ALA A 379 13.96 -15.95 16.01
C ALA A 379 13.59 -16.34 14.57
N ALA A 380 13.06 -17.55 14.35
CA ALA A 380 12.54 -17.97 13.05
C ALA A 380 11.32 -17.16 12.63
N ASN A 381 10.38 -16.87 13.55
CA ASN A 381 9.26 -15.96 13.25
C ASN A 381 9.76 -14.56 12.85
N GLN A 382 10.78 -14.04 13.55
CA GLN A 382 11.39 -12.75 13.23
C GLN A 382 11.98 -12.73 11.82
N GLN A 383 12.75 -13.76 11.47
CA GLN A 383 13.41 -13.88 10.17
C GLN A 383 12.40 -14.07 9.04
N ASP A 384 11.51 -15.05 9.17
CA ASP A 384 10.54 -15.42 8.13
C ASP A 384 9.58 -14.25 7.82
N VAL A 385 9.03 -13.62 8.85
CA VAL A 385 8.08 -12.50 8.65
C VAL A 385 8.77 -11.27 8.09
N SER A 386 9.96 -10.90 8.61
CA SER A 386 10.73 -9.78 8.06
C SER A 386 11.16 -10.02 6.61
N HIS A 387 11.49 -11.26 6.24
CA HIS A 387 11.84 -11.62 4.86
C HIS A 387 10.62 -11.62 3.94
N GLY A 388 9.44 -12.01 4.44
CA GLY A 388 8.17 -11.94 3.72
C GLY A 388 7.78 -10.49 3.37
N TYR A 389 7.74 -9.59 4.36
CA TYR A 389 7.44 -8.17 4.11
C TYR A 389 8.40 -7.52 3.11
N PHE A 390 9.70 -7.76 3.25
CA PHE A 390 10.70 -7.28 2.28
C PHE A 390 10.31 -7.69 0.86
N HIS A 391 10.01 -8.97 0.65
CA HIS A 391 9.64 -9.49 -0.66
C HIS A 391 8.26 -9.07 -1.15
N TYR A 392 7.32 -8.74 -0.26
CA TYR A 392 6.05 -8.11 -0.65
C TYR A 392 6.30 -6.74 -1.29
N TYR A 393 7.10 -5.88 -0.65
CA TYR A 393 7.48 -4.60 -1.26
C TYR A 393 8.29 -4.77 -2.55
N THR A 394 9.38 -5.55 -2.54
CA THR A 394 10.26 -5.64 -3.73
C THR A 394 9.60 -6.33 -4.92
N SER A 395 8.73 -7.32 -4.70
CA SER A 395 7.99 -7.98 -5.79
C SER A 395 6.84 -7.14 -6.32
N HIS A 396 6.18 -6.36 -5.44
CA HIS A 396 5.01 -5.57 -5.81
C HIS A 396 5.40 -4.24 -6.44
N PHE A 397 6.31 -3.46 -5.84
CA PHE A 397 6.68 -2.15 -6.39
C PHE A 397 7.53 -2.23 -7.69
N ASP A 398 7.99 -3.42 -8.06
CA ASP A 398 8.73 -3.70 -9.31
C ASP A 398 7.82 -4.24 -10.45
N GLN A 399 6.49 -4.14 -10.28
CA GLN A 399 5.52 -4.46 -11.34
C GLN A 399 5.52 -3.39 -12.45
N PRO A 400 5.22 -3.75 -13.73
CA PRO A 400 5.15 -2.80 -14.83
C PRO A 400 4.15 -1.66 -14.59
N TYR A 401 4.47 -0.47 -15.10
CA TYR A 401 3.75 0.81 -14.89
C TYR A 401 3.73 1.31 -13.43
N LEU A 402 3.54 0.43 -12.43
CA LEU A 402 3.62 0.78 -11.00
C LEU A 402 5.04 1.28 -10.64
N ARG A 403 6.09 0.53 -11.02
CA ARG A 403 7.49 0.98 -10.84
C ARG A 403 7.80 2.30 -11.54
N GLU A 404 7.16 2.56 -12.68
CA GLU A 404 7.37 3.77 -13.49
C GLU A 404 6.65 4.98 -12.87
N SER A 405 5.48 4.75 -12.25
CA SER A 405 4.79 5.73 -11.41
C SER A 405 5.60 6.07 -10.17
N PHE A 406 6.03 5.05 -9.40
CA PHE A 406 6.82 5.26 -8.18
C PHE A 406 8.19 5.88 -8.45
N ALA A 407 8.70 5.82 -9.69
CA ALA A 407 9.91 6.52 -10.11
C ALA A 407 9.69 8.00 -10.52
N GLN A 408 8.49 8.37 -10.99
CA GLN A 408 8.26 9.66 -11.68
C GLN A 408 7.19 10.55 -11.01
N ILE A 409 6.35 9.98 -10.15
CA ILE A 409 5.29 10.67 -9.42
C ILE A 409 5.61 10.61 -7.92
N PRO A 410 6.07 11.73 -7.31
CA PRO A 410 6.40 11.77 -5.89
C PRO A 410 5.24 11.30 -5.02
N TYR A 411 5.43 10.23 -4.23
CA TYR A 411 4.35 9.67 -3.41
C TYR A 411 4.36 10.14 -1.96
N VAL A 412 3.16 10.18 -1.38
CA VAL A 412 2.90 10.26 0.06
C VAL A 412 1.97 9.11 0.42
N CYS A 413 2.39 8.22 1.33
CA CYS A 413 1.60 7.05 1.71
C CYS A 413 1.04 7.15 3.12
N GLN A 414 -0.21 6.74 3.28
CA GLN A 414 -0.90 6.56 4.54
C GLN A 414 -0.90 5.08 4.93
N ILE A 415 -0.61 4.77 6.20
CA ILE A 415 -0.67 3.40 6.72
C ILE A 415 -2.11 2.89 6.80
N ASP A 416 -2.30 1.63 6.43
CA ASP A 416 -3.55 0.89 6.53
C ASP A 416 -3.32 -0.54 7.06
N ASP A 417 -4.39 -1.30 7.30
CA ASP A 417 -4.28 -2.65 7.84
C ASP A 417 -3.72 -3.62 6.80
N HIS A 418 -4.08 -3.54 5.53
CA HIS A 418 -3.48 -4.36 4.47
C HIS A 418 -1.97 -4.09 4.22
N ASP A 419 -1.37 -3.06 4.82
CA ASP A 419 0.09 -2.87 4.89
C ASP A 419 0.74 -3.66 6.06
N ILE A 420 -0.08 -4.17 6.99
CA ILE A 420 0.27 -5.02 8.13
C ILE A 420 -0.42 -6.40 7.97
N PHE A 421 -1.69 -6.51 8.32
CA PHE A 421 -2.68 -7.47 7.82
C PHE A 421 -4.09 -6.94 8.10
N ASP A 422 -5.03 -7.32 7.23
CA ASP A 422 -6.49 -7.14 7.36
C ASP A 422 -6.99 -7.12 8.81
N GLY A 423 -7.69 -6.05 9.19
CA GLY A 423 -8.28 -5.88 10.52
C GLY A 423 -7.29 -5.60 11.65
N PHE A 424 -5.99 -5.36 11.38
CA PHE A 424 -5.02 -5.03 12.43
C PHE A 424 -5.47 -3.82 13.27
N GLY A 425 -5.41 -3.98 14.60
CA GLY A 425 -5.94 -3.02 15.56
C GLY A 425 -7.42 -3.23 15.88
N SER A 426 -8.21 -3.79 14.96
CA SER A 426 -9.64 -4.05 15.21
C SER A 426 -9.92 -5.36 15.92
N TYR A 427 -8.96 -6.27 16.10
CA TYR A 427 -9.20 -7.57 16.73
C TYR A 427 -9.47 -7.50 18.25
N PRO A 428 -10.25 -8.46 18.80
CA PRO A 428 -10.41 -8.62 20.26
C PRO A 428 -9.07 -8.68 21.00
N GLU A 429 -9.03 -8.08 22.19
CA GLU A 429 -7.83 -7.85 23.00
C GLU A 429 -6.91 -9.10 23.12
N HIS A 430 -7.49 -10.26 23.45
CA HIS A 430 -6.74 -11.52 23.58
C HIS A 430 -5.97 -11.98 22.33
N MET A 431 -6.35 -11.52 21.12
CA MET A 431 -5.63 -11.75 19.88
C MET A 431 -4.69 -10.57 19.56
N GLN A 432 -5.20 -9.34 19.61
CA GLN A 432 -4.43 -8.13 19.30
C GLN A 432 -3.18 -7.99 20.21
N PHE A 433 -3.27 -8.40 21.47
CA PHE A 433 -2.15 -8.33 22.42
C PHE A 433 -1.28 -9.60 22.48
N SER A 434 -1.55 -10.60 21.64
CA SER A 434 -0.71 -11.80 21.50
C SER A 434 0.69 -11.49 20.99
N ASN A 435 1.67 -12.35 21.29
CA ASN A 435 3.04 -12.20 20.78
C ASN A 435 3.10 -12.18 19.24
N MET A 436 2.22 -12.92 18.59
CA MET A 436 2.14 -13.03 17.13
C MET A 436 1.71 -11.69 16.52
N PHE A 437 0.56 -11.16 16.94
CA PHE A 437 -0.01 -9.93 16.36
C PHE A 437 0.87 -8.71 16.65
N LYS A 438 1.40 -8.58 17.87
CA LYS A 438 2.29 -7.47 18.25
C LYS A 438 3.57 -7.42 17.41
N ASN A 439 4.24 -8.55 17.20
CA ASN A 439 5.51 -8.57 16.46
C ASN A 439 5.31 -8.45 14.95
N ILE A 440 4.25 -9.03 14.40
CA ILE A 440 3.86 -8.78 13.00
C ILE A 440 3.55 -7.29 12.80
N GLY A 441 2.75 -6.69 13.69
CA GLY A 441 2.45 -5.25 13.68
C GLY A 441 3.70 -4.38 13.68
N ARG A 442 4.65 -4.68 14.59
CA ARG A 442 5.94 -3.99 14.65
C ARG A 442 6.72 -4.09 13.32
N ILE A 443 6.85 -5.29 12.74
CA ILE A 443 7.57 -5.49 11.48
C ILE A 443 6.87 -4.80 10.31
N GLY A 444 5.54 -4.86 10.25
CA GLY A 444 4.74 -4.17 9.23
C GLY A 444 4.96 -2.64 9.28
N ILE A 445 4.94 -2.05 10.48
CA ILE A 445 5.22 -0.61 10.69
C ILE A 445 6.68 -0.28 10.35
N GLU A 446 7.66 -1.10 10.77
CA GLU A 446 9.08 -0.91 10.41
C GLU A 446 9.29 -0.92 8.89
N MET A 447 8.63 -1.83 8.17
CA MET A 447 8.73 -1.95 6.71
C MET A 447 7.94 -0.86 5.97
N TYR A 448 6.79 -0.43 6.50
CA TYR A 448 6.06 0.76 6.05
C TYR A 448 6.94 2.01 6.13
N LEU A 449 7.58 2.27 7.27
CA LEU A 449 8.49 3.39 7.44
C LEU A 449 9.70 3.32 6.48
N LEU A 450 10.23 2.12 6.26
CA LEU A 450 11.40 1.91 5.41
C LEU A 450 11.09 2.11 3.92
N PHE A 451 10.12 1.38 3.36
CA PHE A 451 9.78 1.46 1.93
C PHE A 451 8.89 2.66 1.59
N GLN A 452 7.87 2.95 2.40
CA GLN A 452 6.90 4.01 2.10
C GLN A 452 7.32 5.38 2.66
N HIS A 453 8.23 5.44 3.64
CA HIS A 453 8.73 6.71 4.18
C HIS A 453 10.25 6.94 4.13
N HIS A 454 11.04 6.01 3.56
CA HIS A 454 12.49 6.16 3.41
C HIS A 454 13.21 6.49 4.73
N THR A 455 12.76 5.89 5.83
CA THR A 455 13.24 6.21 7.17
C THR A 455 13.17 4.99 8.09
N THR A 456 13.76 5.09 9.28
CA THR A 456 13.70 4.07 10.32
C THR A 456 13.29 4.71 11.64
N LEU A 457 12.86 3.91 12.61
CA LEU A 457 12.55 4.40 13.96
C LEU A 457 13.76 5.11 14.59
N ASP A 458 14.98 4.66 14.32
CA ASP A 458 16.20 5.29 14.85
C ASP A 458 16.53 6.62 14.17
N ILE A 459 16.27 6.76 12.86
CA ILE A 459 16.36 8.07 12.20
C ILE A 459 15.31 9.02 12.78
N LEU A 460 14.04 8.59 12.87
CA LEU A 460 12.94 9.42 13.37
C LEU A 460 13.13 9.88 14.83
N ARG A 461 13.70 9.02 15.70
CA ARG A 461 14.07 9.38 17.09
C ARG A 461 15.12 10.48 17.18
N ASN A 462 15.92 10.67 16.13
CA ASN A 462 16.96 11.71 16.05
C ASN A 462 16.53 12.95 15.24
N VAL A 463 15.33 12.93 14.63
CA VAL A 463 14.73 14.11 13.99
C VAL A 463 14.08 15.00 15.06
N ASN A 464 14.39 16.28 15.03
CA ASN A 464 13.97 17.28 16.04
C ASN A 464 12.94 18.30 15.52
N ASN A 465 12.28 18.00 14.40
CA ASN A 465 11.32 18.87 13.75
C ASN A 465 10.21 18.06 13.07
N ASP A 466 9.06 18.71 12.85
CA ASP A 466 7.86 18.06 12.32
C ASP A 466 7.69 18.26 10.80
N MET A 467 8.77 18.54 10.05
CA MET A 467 8.69 18.80 8.60
C MET A 467 8.29 17.56 7.81
N ASP A 468 8.62 16.37 8.28
CA ASP A 468 8.31 15.12 7.59
C ASP A 468 7.23 14.30 8.30
N LEU A 469 7.66 13.38 9.17
CA LEU A 469 6.82 12.58 10.05
C LEU A 469 7.07 13.03 11.48
N PHE A 470 6.02 13.03 12.29
CA PHE A 470 6.10 13.30 13.72
C PHE A 470 5.24 12.30 14.50
N THR A 471 5.52 12.15 15.78
CA THR A 471 4.73 11.32 16.70
C THR A 471 4.26 12.17 17.89
N ILE A 472 3.08 11.87 18.41
CA ILE A 472 2.48 12.61 19.54
C ILE A 472 2.57 11.75 20.82
N THR A 473 2.32 10.45 20.69
CA THR A 473 2.27 9.47 21.78
C THR A 473 3.46 8.50 21.77
N GLY A 474 4.29 8.54 20.73
CA GLY A 474 5.41 7.61 20.53
C GLY A 474 5.04 6.28 19.88
N THR A 475 3.76 6.07 19.55
CA THR A 475 3.24 4.83 18.93
C THR A 475 2.92 5.00 17.46
N GLY A 476 2.18 6.06 17.09
CA GLY A 476 1.80 6.37 15.71
C GLY A 476 2.69 7.42 15.03
N TRP A 477 2.71 7.40 13.70
CA TRP A 477 3.46 8.35 12.87
C TRP A 477 2.54 9.13 11.94
N HIS A 478 2.48 10.45 12.15
CA HIS A 478 1.57 11.35 11.44
C HIS A 478 2.35 12.34 10.58
N PHE A 479 1.68 12.96 9.61
CA PHE A 479 2.27 14.01 8.78
C PHE A 479 1.31 15.15 8.45
N VAL A 480 1.90 16.32 8.17
CA VAL A 480 1.24 17.49 7.56
C VAL A 480 2.10 17.93 6.36
N LYS A 481 1.61 17.70 5.14
CA LYS A 481 2.30 18.02 3.88
C LYS A 481 1.66 19.21 3.20
N TYR A 482 2.44 20.19 2.77
CA TYR A 482 1.96 21.24 1.90
C TYR A 482 1.94 20.75 0.45
N LEU A 483 0.87 21.05 -0.29
CA LEU A 483 0.76 20.89 -1.74
C LEU A 483 0.58 22.29 -2.35
N GLY A 484 1.66 23.08 -2.29
CA GLY A 484 1.64 24.51 -2.59
C GLY A 484 1.09 25.36 -1.43
N PRO A 485 0.91 26.68 -1.64
CA PRO A 485 0.52 27.61 -0.58
C PRO A 485 -0.94 27.54 -0.16
N GLY A 486 -1.80 26.89 -0.97
CA GLY A 486 -3.26 26.87 -0.81
C GLY A 486 -3.86 25.54 -0.35
N VAL A 487 -3.10 24.44 -0.38
CA VAL A 487 -3.59 23.09 -0.09
C VAL A 487 -2.63 22.40 0.89
N VAL A 488 -3.20 21.76 1.92
CA VAL A 488 -2.46 20.94 2.88
C VAL A 488 -3.08 19.55 2.95
N VAL A 489 -2.25 18.53 3.06
CA VAL A 489 -2.63 17.13 3.28
C VAL A 489 -2.19 16.70 4.68
N VAL A 490 -3.05 16.00 5.40
CA VAL A 490 -2.82 15.53 6.77
C VAL A 490 -3.07 14.03 6.82
N GLY A 491 -2.04 13.27 7.19
CA GLY A 491 -2.11 11.82 7.34
C GLY A 491 -2.00 11.42 8.82
N PRO A 492 -3.12 11.16 9.49
CA PRO A 492 -3.11 10.54 10.81
C PRO A 492 -2.91 9.03 10.73
N ASP A 493 -1.92 8.47 11.45
CA ASP A 493 -1.88 7.02 11.72
C ASP A 493 -3.19 6.54 12.39
N CYS A 494 -3.94 5.70 11.67
CA CYS A 494 -5.23 5.14 12.11
C CYS A 494 -5.13 3.65 12.50
N ARG A 495 -3.92 3.13 12.70
CA ARG A 495 -3.64 1.70 12.92
C ARG A 495 -2.84 1.44 14.20
N SER A 496 -1.83 2.25 14.50
CA SER A 496 -0.91 2.01 15.63
C SER A 496 -1.56 2.17 17.02
N GLU A 497 -2.64 2.95 17.13
CA GLU A 497 -3.39 3.19 18.39
C GLU A 497 -4.80 2.57 18.40
N ARG A 498 -5.17 1.87 17.32
CA ARG A 498 -6.51 1.33 17.10
C ARG A 498 -6.80 0.17 18.04
N ASN A 499 -8.04 0.15 18.55
CA ASN A 499 -8.61 -0.97 19.28
C ASN A 499 -10.11 -1.15 18.85
N PRO A 500 -10.85 -2.16 19.34
CA PRO A 500 -12.26 -2.35 18.94
C PRO A 500 -13.18 -1.14 19.17
N HIS A 501 -12.83 -0.21 20.06
CA HIS A 501 -13.63 0.94 20.51
C HIS A 501 -13.03 2.32 20.13
N GLN A 502 -11.82 2.38 19.56
CA GLN A 502 -11.20 3.64 19.14
C GLN A 502 -10.29 3.43 17.92
N VAL A 503 -10.06 4.47 17.12
CA VAL A 503 -9.09 4.47 16.02
C VAL A 503 -7.80 5.17 16.43
N MET A 504 -7.89 6.29 17.15
CA MET A 504 -6.75 7.06 17.66
C MET A 504 -6.91 7.38 19.15
N ALA A 505 -5.81 7.61 19.85
CA ALA A 505 -5.85 8.03 21.24
C ALA A 505 -6.27 9.51 21.38
N GLY A 506 -6.92 9.86 22.49
CA GLY A 506 -7.28 11.25 22.81
C GLY A 506 -6.12 12.27 22.68
N PRO A 507 -4.90 11.98 23.17
CA PRO A 507 -3.74 12.85 22.99
C PRO A 507 -3.35 13.08 21.52
N THR A 508 -3.54 12.10 20.64
CA THR A 508 -3.25 12.23 19.20
C THR A 508 -4.14 13.29 18.54
N TYR A 509 -5.43 13.34 18.89
CA TYR A 509 -6.28 14.46 18.48
C TYR A 509 -5.80 15.80 19.04
N GLN A 510 -5.39 15.83 20.32
CA GLN A 510 -4.89 17.03 20.99
C GLN A 510 -3.56 17.54 20.42
N GLY A 511 -2.74 16.69 19.81
CA GLY A 511 -1.51 17.09 19.10
C GLY A 511 -1.74 17.44 17.62
N LEU A 512 -2.69 16.79 16.94
CA LEU A 512 -3.01 17.07 15.54
C LEU A 512 -3.80 18.36 15.36
N PHE A 513 -4.88 18.58 16.11
CA PHE A 513 -5.76 19.73 15.89
C PHE A 513 -5.05 21.10 16.02
N PRO A 514 -4.15 21.34 17.00
CA PRO A 514 -3.39 22.59 17.04
C PRO A 514 -2.54 22.82 15.79
N LYS A 515 -1.96 21.77 15.18
CA LYS A 515 -1.19 21.88 13.93
C LYS A 515 -2.06 22.35 12.76
N ILE A 516 -3.34 21.97 12.72
CA ILE A 516 -4.33 22.50 11.76
C ILE A 516 -4.67 23.96 12.07
N VAL A 517 -4.90 24.28 13.35
CA VAL A 517 -5.29 25.62 13.81
C VAL A 517 -4.19 26.66 13.56
N ILE A 518 -2.91 26.28 13.56
CA ILE A 518 -1.80 27.18 13.24
C ILE A 518 -1.44 27.25 11.74
N LEU A 519 -2.16 26.55 10.85
CA LEU A 519 -1.86 26.60 9.41
C LEU A 519 -1.88 28.05 8.86
N PRO A 520 -1.00 28.37 7.89
CA PRO A 520 -0.89 29.70 7.31
C PRO A 520 -2.23 30.19 6.70
N PRO A 521 -2.57 31.49 6.80
CA PRO A 521 -3.80 32.05 6.22
C PRO A 521 -3.89 32.02 4.68
N SER A 522 -2.89 31.48 3.98
CA SER A 522 -2.93 31.20 2.54
C SER A 522 -3.61 29.87 2.22
N VAL A 523 -3.59 28.92 3.16
CA VAL A 523 -4.21 27.60 3.01
C VAL A 523 -5.72 27.75 3.00
N GLN A 524 -6.38 27.12 2.03
CA GLN A 524 -7.83 27.15 1.84
C GLN A 524 -8.45 25.75 1.94
N HIS A 525 -7.68 24.71 1.60
CA HIS A 525 -8.11 23.30 1.64
C HIS A 525 -7.22 22.47 2.55
N CYS A 526 -7.84 21.67 3.42
CA CYS A 526 -7.17 20.70 4.29
C CYS A 526 -7.73 19.30 3.99
N LEU A 527 -6.89 18.46 3.38
CA LEU A 527 -7.23 17.11 2.92
C LEU A 527 -6.74 16.09 3.95
N TRP A 528 -7.64 15.32 4.53
CA TRP A 528 -7.35 14.30 5.53
C TRP A 528 -7.27 12.92 4.87
N MET A 529 -6.09 12.32 4.85
CA MET A 529 -5.89 10.94 4.39
C MET A 529 -6.27 9.97 5.51
N VAL A 530 -7.51 9.50 5.53
CA VAL A 530 -8.00 8.49 6.48
C VAL A 530 -8.27 7.20 5.70
N SER A 531 -7.49 6.14 5.96
CA SER A 531 -7.48 4.96 5.08
C SER A 531 -8.86 4.32 4.91
N VAL A 532 -9.65 4.32 5.98
CA VAL A 532 -11.06 3.89 6.01
C VAL A 532 -12.00 5.11 5.95
N PRO A 533 -13.08 5.08 5.15
CA PRO A 533 -14.02 6.19 5.00
C PRO A 533 -14.77 6.54 6.29
N LEU A 534 -14.86 7.83 6.60
CA LEU A 534 -15.71 8.36 7.68
C LEU A 534 -17.18 8.41 7.26
N ILE A 535 -17.48 8.87 6.04
CA ILE A 535 -18.82 9.02 5.46
C ILE A 535 -19.07 7.83 4.53
N TYR A 536 -19.97 6.91 4.92
CA TYR A 536 -20.19 5.67 4.16
C TYR A 536 -21.55 5.04 4.49
N PRO A 537 -22.23 4.34 3.56
CA PRO A 537 -23.47 3.64 3.87
C PRO A 537 -23.29 2.55 4.95
N ARG A 538 -24.26 2.48 5.87
CA ARG A 538 -24.25 1.55 7.00
C ARG A 538 -24.97 0.24 6.64
N LEU A 539 -24.35 -0.90 6.88
CA LEU A 539 -24.87 -2.24 6.57
C LEU A 539 -25.73 -2.82 7.72
N GLU A 540 -26.79 -2.11 8.11
CA GLU A 540 -27.66 -2.47 9.25
C GLU A 540 -28.18 -3.93 9.21
N THR A 541 -28.50 -4.45 8.03
CA THR A 541 -29.03 -5.81 7.89
C THR A 541 -27.93 -6.88 7.91
N ALA A 542 -26.67 -6.53 7.65
CA ALA A 542 -25.55 -7.48 7.68
C ALA A 542 -25.25 -7.92 9.12
N GLU A 543 -25.28 -6.99 10.06
CA GLU A 543 -25.14 -7.27 11.50
C GLU A 543 -26.20 -8.27 11.99
N HIS A 544 -27.45 -8.12 11.58
CA HIS A 544 -28.52 -9.07 11.94
C HIS A 544 -28.34 -10.46 11.30
N ILE A 545 -27.95 -10.55 10.03
CA ILE A 545 -27.65 -11.82 9.36
C ILE A 545 -26.45 -12.50 10.05
N ALA A 546 -25.40 -11.73 10.34
CA ALA A 546 -24.20 -12.17 11.04
C ALA A 546 -24.48 -12.69 12.45
N GLN A 547 -25.22 -11.93 13.26
CA GLN A 547 -25.64 -12.33 14.60
C GLN A 547 -26.47 -13.62 14.53
N THR A 548 -27.35 -13.75 13.53
CA THR A 548 -28.15 -14.97 13.31
C THR A 548 -27.27 -16.18 12.98
N VAL A 549 -26.29 -16.04 12.06
CA VAL A 549 -25.38 -17.12 11.67
C VAL A 549 -24.39 -17.48 12.79
N ALA A 550 -23.85 -16.49 13.50
CA ALA A 550 -22.97 -16.69 14.66
C ALA A 550 -23.70 -17.39 15.82
N THR A 551 -24.97 -17.03 16.05
CA THR A 551 -25.84 -17.71 17.02
C THR A 551 -26.17 -19.13 16.57
N GLY A 552 -26.39 -19.35 15.27
CA GLY A 552 -26.51 -20.69 14.67
C GLY A 552 -25.27 -21.55 14.90
N LYS A 553 -24.05 -21.00 14.75
CA LYS A 553 -22.78 -21.70 15.06
C LYS A 553 -22.70 -22.09 16.54
N ARG A 554 -23.20 -21.24 17.46
CA ARG A 554 -23.33 -21.59 18.89
C ARG A 554 -24.35 -22.71 19.14
N ALA A 555 -25.51 -22.69 18.47
CA ALA A 555 -26.52 -23.74 18.60
C ALA A 555 -26.04 -25.11 18.09
N VAL A 556 -25.32 -25.15 16.97
CA VAL A 556 -24.71 -26.39 16.45
C VAL A 556 -23.59 -26.88 17.36
N THR A 557 -22.69 -26.01 17.82
CA THR A 557 -21.59 -26.42 18.73
C THR A 557 -22.11 -26.86 20.10
N GLY A 558 -23.19 -26.25 20.60
CA GLY A 558 -23.83 -26.61 21.87
C GLY A 558 -24.58 -27.95 21.83
N THR A 559 -25.18 -28.30 20.70
CA THR A 559 -25.92 -29.58 20.54
C THR A 559 -24.99 -30.79 20.44
N TYR A 560 -23.78 -30.65 19.88
CA TYR A 560 -22.78 -31.74 19.87
C TYR A 560 -22.29 -32.16 21.26
N ASN A 561 -22.25 -31.24 22.24
CA ASN A 561 -21.87 -31.58 23.63
C ASN A 561 -23.02 -32.17 24.47
N LEU A 562 -24.26 -32.17 23.96
CA LEU A 562 -25.42 -32.76 24.65
C LEU A 562 -25.77 -34.16 24.14
N LEU A 563 -25.33 -34.53 22.94
CA LEU A 563 -25.64 -35.82 22.30
C LEU A 563 -24.84 -37.02 22.84
N GLY A 564 -24.00 -36.82 23.86
CA GLY A 564 -23.17 -37.87 24.49
C GLY A 564 -23.75 -38.48 25.78
N LYS A 565 -24.96 -38.11 26.21
CA LYS A 565 -25.46 -38.47 27.56
C LYS A 565 -26.94 -38.87 27.70
N VAL A 566 -27.59 -39.35 26.63
CA VAL A 566 -28.94 -39.97 26.75
C VAL A 566 -29.03 -41.26 25.94
N THR A 567 -28.70 -42.39 26.57
CA THR A 567 -28.87 -43.75 26.00
C THR A 567 -29.62 -44.67 26.97
N SER A 568 -30.95 -44.52 27.07
CA SER A 568 -31.86 -45.60 27.51
C SER A 568 -33.32 -45.19 27.42
N SER A 569 -34.19 -46.17 27.17
CA SER A 569 -35.66 -46.14 27.38
C SER A 569 -36.50 -45.37 26.35
N VAL A 570 -36.94 -46.10 25.32
CA VAL A 570 -37.95 -45.65 24.34
C VAL A 570 -39.32 -46.15 24.78
N ALA A 571 -40.28 -45.26 25.04
CA ALA A 571 -41.68 -45.64 25.27
C ALA A 571 -42.68 -44.51 24.99
N GLY A 572 -43.24 -44.47 23.78
CA GLY A 572 -44.61 -44.04 23.53
C GLY A 572 -44.93 -42.55 23.26
N VAL A 573 -46.01 -42.38 22.48
CA VAL A 573 -46.88 -41.19 22.33
C VAL A 573 -46.39 -40.00 21.47
N VAL A 574 -46.64 -40.15 20.17
CA VAL A 574 -47.28 -39.18 19.25
C VAL A 574 -47.51 -37.74 19.75
N GLY A 575 -46.94 -36.76 19.04
CA GLY A 575 -47.36 -35.34 19.11
C GLY A 575 -46.43 -34.38 18.37
N ALA A 576 -47.01 -33.37 17.70
CA ALA A 576 -46.32 -32.20 17.10
C ALA A 576 -45.25 -32.47 16.02
N LYS A 577 -45.68 -32.89 14.82
CA LYS A 577 -44.91 -32.76 13.57
C LYS A 577 -45.54 -31.71 12.67
N GLU A 578 -45.23 -30.43 12.90
CA GLU A 578 -45.37 -29.33 11.92
C GLU A 578 -44.67 -28.05 12.45
N PHE A 579 -44.33 -27.12 11.54
CA PHE A 579 -43.65 -25.82 11.79
C PHE A 579 -42.12 -25.74 11.99
N VAL A 580 -41.33 -26.77 11.66
CA VAL A 580 -39.89 -26.58 11.35
C VAL A 580 -39.50 -27.40 10.12
N GLY A 581 -39.55 -26.79 8.92
CA GLY A 581 -39.24 -27.50 7.67
C GLY A 581 -38.92 -26.64 6.44
N SER A 582 -39.66 -25.57 6.17
CA SER A 582 -39.53 -24.82 4.90
C SER A 582 -38.26 -23.98 4.77
N GLY A 583 -37.67 -23.50 5.87
CA GLY A 583 -36.48 -22.64 5.84
C GLY A 583 -35.16 -23.38 5.56
N PHE A 584 -35.07 -24.68 5.86
CA PHE A 584 -33.78 -25.39 5.88
C PHE A 584 -33.39 -26.01 4.53
N ASP A 585 -34.36 -26.46 3.73
CA ASP A 585 -34.09 -27.10 2.44
C ASP A 585 -33.68 -26.12 1.34
N SER A 586 -34.18 -24.88 1.38
CA SER A 586 -33.74 -23.81 0.49
C SER A 586 -32.26 -23.46 0.69
N VAL A 587 -31.81 -23.42 1.96
CA VAL A 587 -30.39 -23.20 2.30
C VAL A 587 -29.53 -24.40 1.87
N LYS A 588 -29.98 -25.64 2.10
CA LYS A 588 -29.25 -26.83 1.63
C LYS A 588 -29.09 -26.89 0.11
N ARG A 589 -30.08 -26.47 -0.68
CA ARG A 589 -29.96 -26.44 -2.15
C ARG A 589 -29.10 -25.27 -2.66
N ALA A 590 -29.15 -24.10 -2.01
CA ALA A 590 -28.30 -22.97 -2.38
C ALA A 590 -26.82 -23.18 -2.04
N VAL A 591 -26.51 -23.87 -0.94
CA VAL A 591 -25.14 -24.05 -0.43
C VAL A 591 -24.48 -25.34 -0.92
N GLY A 592 -25.25 -26.39 -1.23
CA GLY A 592 -24.70 -27.73 -1.50
C GLY A 592 -24.12 -28.00 -2.89
N LYS A 593 -24.22 -27.07 -3.86
CA LYS A 593 -23.79 -27.28 -5.26
C LYS A 593 -23.03 -26.11 -5.91
N SER A 594 -22.73 -25.06 -5.17
CA SER A 594 -21.84 -23.99 -5.63
C SER A 594 -20.71 -23.86 -4.62
N GLY A 595 -19.47 -23.62 -5.10
CA GLY A 595 -18.26 -23.48 -4.27
C GLY A 595 -18.20 -22.22 -3.40
N LEU A 596 -19.37 -21.69 -3.01
CA LEU A 596 -19.58 -20.37 -2.39
C LEU A 596 -19.15 -20.27 -0.92
N MET A 597 -18.70 -21.36 -0.30
CA MET A 597 -18.14 -21.36 1.07
C MET A 597 -16.62 -21.15 1.12
N GLY A 598 -15.93 -21.11 -0.02
CA GLY A 598 -14.46 -21.10 -0.10
C GLY A 598 -13.75 -19.81 0.33
N GLY A 599 -14.48 -18.78 0.77
CA GLY A 599 -13.92 -17.47 1.13
C GLY A 599 -14.84 -16.63 2.02
N ILE A 600 -15.58 -17.27 2.94
CA ILE A 600 -16.49 -16.61 3.89
C ILE A 600 -15.86 -16.46 5.30
N LEU A 601 -14.75 -17.16 5.54
CA LEU A 601 -14.04 -17.14 6.82
C LEU A 601 -12.68 -16.46 6.65
N SER A 602 -12.36 -15.54 7.56
CA SER A 602 -11.02 -14.97 7.69
C SER A 602 -10.02 -16.08 8.09
N PRO A 603 -8.69 -15.88 7.92
CA PRO A 603 -7.68 -16.88 8.29
C PRO A 603 -7.78 -17.40 9.75
N PHE A 604 -8.44 -16.64 10.63
CA PHE A 604 -8.63 -16.96 12.04
C PHE A 604 -9.92 -17.74 12.35
N GLY A 605 -10.81 -17.93 11.37
CA GLY A 605 -12.06 -18.69 11.49
C GLY A 605 -13.28 -17.88 11.96
N GLU A 606 -13.18 -16.55 11.96
CA GLU A 606 -14.30 -15.61 12.08
C GLU A 606 -14.87 -15.29 10.69
N PHE A 607 -16.01 -14.61 10.60
CA PHE A 607 -16.61 -14.25 9.31
C PHE A 607 -15.94 -13.00 8.75
N ASP A 608 -15.44 -13.07 7.52
CA ASP A 608 -14.69 -12.00 6.82
C ASP A 608 -15.36 -10.63 6.96
N LEU A 609 -16.66 -10.58 6.61
CA LEU A 609 -17.52 -9.40 6.67
C LEU A 609 -17.62 -8.76 8.07
N MET A 610 -17.39 -9.50 9.17
CA MET A 610 -17.51 -8.97 10.53
C MET A 610 -16.26 -8.29 11.06
N ASP A 611 -15.09 -8.73 10.59
CA ASP A 611 -13.85 -8.00 10.85
C ASP A 611 -13.84 -6.70 10.02
N GLU A 612 -14.23 -6.78 8.74
CA GLU A 612 -14.39 -5.61 7.84
C GLU A 612 -15.41 -4.59 8.38
N LEU A 613 -16.61 -5.03 8.81
CA LEU A 613 -17.61 -4.14 9.42
C LEU A 613 -17.13 -3.48 10.72
N ARG A 614 -16.40 -4.23 11.56
CA ARG A 614 -15.86 -3.69 12.82
C ARG A 614 -14.76 -2.68 12.57
N ASP A 615 -14.07 -2.74 11.43
CA ASP A 615 -13.02 -1.80 11.06
C ASP A 615 -13.55 -0.43 10.59
N GLN A 616 -14.77 -0.38 10.05
CA GLN A 616 -15.40 0.85 9.55
C GLN A 616 -15.59 1.92 10.64
N TRP A 617 -15.29 3.18 10.31
CA TRP A 617 -15.60 4.34 11.17
C TRP A 617 -17.09 4.50 11.50
N THR A 618 -17.95 4.00 10.62
CA THR A 618 -19.42 4.03 10.76
C THR A 618 -19.96 2.99 11.74
N HIS A 619 -19.12 2.08 12.24
CA HIS A 619 -19.47 1.08 13.25
C HIS A 619 -19.81 1.73 14.60
N GLU A 620 -20.81 1.19 15.30
CA GLU A 620 -21.38 1.80 16.52
C GLU A 620 -20.39 1.99 17.69
N SER A 621 -19.26 1.26 17.67
CA SER A 621 -18.21 1.39 18.69
C SER A 621 -17.32 2.62 18.51
N LYS A 622 -17.26 3.20 17.30
CA LYS A 622 -16.42 4.35 16.93
C LYS A 622 -17.22 5.65 16.74
N ASP A 623 -18.54 5.56 16.83
CA ASP A 623 -19.49 6.63 16.52
C ASP A 623 -19.29 7.92 17.34
N LEU A 624 -18.90 7.81 18.62
CA LEU A 624 -18.57 8.97 19.47
C LEU A 624 -17.26 9.66 19.06
N GLU A 625 -16.24 8.87 18.71
CA GLU A 625 -14.93 9.36 18.25
C GLU A 625 -15.05 10.00 16.86
N ARG A 626 -15.78 9.35 15.95
CA ARG A 626 -16.16 9.88 14.64
C ARG A 626 -16.88 11.23 14.75
N THR A 627 -17.86 11.31 15.64
CA THR A 627 -18.59 12.56 15.93
C THR A 627 -17.63 13.63 16.43
N TYR A 628 -16.76 13.30 17.39
CA TYR A 628 -15.78 14.22 17.95
C TYR A 628 -14.82 14.76 16.88
N LEU A 629 -14.32 13.91 15.98
CA LEU A 629 -13.49 14.32 14.85
C LEU A 629 -14.23 15.29 13.92
N ILE A 630 -15.42 14.92 13.43
CA ILE A 630 -16.20 15.75 12.51
C ILE A 630 -16.53 17.11 13.16
N ARG A 631 -17.11 17.12 14.37
CA ARG A 631 -17.52 18.35 15.05
C ARG A 631 -16.35 19.25 15.42
N THR A 632 -15.21 18.70 15.81
CA THR A 632 -14.02 19.52 16.08
C THR A 632 -13.47 20.14 14.80
N LEU A 633 -13.44 19.39 13.70
CA LEU A 633 -13.06 19.94 12.40
C LEU A 633 -14.04 20.99 11.87
N GLN A 634 -15.34 20.91 12.18
CA GLN A 634 -16.31 21.96 11.83
C GLN A 634 -15.98 23.27 12.57
N GLY A 635 -15.64 23.17 13.86
CA GLY A 635 -15.20 24.31 14.65
C GLY A 635 -13.91 24.95 14.12
N ILE A 636 -12.93 24.13 13.70
CA ILE A 636 -11.68 24.62 13.10
C ILE A 636 -11.94 25.25 11.72
N ALA A 637 -12.78 24.63 10.89
CA ALA A 637 -13.19 25.15 9.59
C ALA A 637 -13.80 26.56 9.72
N HIS A 638 -14.70 26.77 10.69
CA HIS A 638 -15.30 28.07 10.98
C HIS A 638 -14.26 29.12 11.40
N GLN A 639 -13.39 28.76 12.36
CA GLN A 639 -12.38 29.69 12.89
C GLN A 639 -11.29 30.08 11.89
N LYS A 640 -10.94 29.17 10.97
CA LYS A 640 -9.80 29.32 10.05
C LYS A 640 -10.20 29.56 8.60
N SER A 641 -11.50 29.44 8.27
CA SER A 641 -12.02 29.46 6.89
C SER A 641 -11.37 28.40 6.00
N LEU A 642 -11.13 27.21 6.57
CA LEU A 642 -10.55 26.05 5.90
C LEU A 642 -11.63 25.07 5.45
N ARG A 643 -11.65 24.73 4.16
CA ARG A 643 -12.48 23.64 3.65
C ARG A 643 -11.83 22.29 3.98
N MET A 644 -12.53 21.47 4.76
CA MET A 644 -12.09 20.11 5.10
C MET A 644 -12.58 19.11 4.05
N THR A 645 -11.69 18.22 3.61
CA THR A 645 -12.02 17.10 2.71
C THR A 645 -11.35 15.83 3.22
N PHE A 646 -12.04 14.69 3.20
CA PHE A 646 -11.48 13.39 3.52
C PHE A 646 -11.14 12.63 2.24
N LEU A 647 -9.94 12.06 2.17
CA LEU A 647 -9.54 11.08 1.16
C LEU A 647 -9.46 9.71 1.83
N SER A 648 -10.09 8.69 1.24
CA SER A 648 -10.23 7.36 1.86
C SER A 648 -10.24 6.22 0.84
N GLY A 649 -9.94 5.01 1.30
CA GLY A 649 -9.90 3.78 0.52
C GLY A 649 -10.47 2.59 1.29
N ALA A 650 -9.78 1.44 1.26
CA ALA A 650 -10.06 0.18 1.97
C ALA A 650 -11.41 -0.54 1.71
N VAL A 651 -12.51 0.16 1.37
CA VAL A 651 -13.86 -0.43 1.21
C VAL A 651 -14.16 -1.03 -0.17
N ASN A 652 -13.13 -1.22 -1.00
CA ASN A 652 -13.18 -1.87 -2.32
C ASN A 652 -14.16 -1.28 -3.38
N VAL A 653 -14.85 -0.16 -3.07
CA VAL A 653 -15.76 0.58 -3.96
C VAL A 653 -15.37 2.06 -4.03
N CYS A 654 -15.77 2.75 -5.09
CA CYS A 654 -15.57 4.19 -5.22
C CYS A 654 -16.88 4.97 -5.07
N GLY A 655 -16.75 6.23 -4.67
CA GLY A 655 -17.85 7.18 -4.51
C GLY A 655 -17.46 8.44 -3.76
N ALA A 656 -18.44 9.32 -3.57
CA ALA A 656 -18.28 10.56 -2.83
C ALA A 656 -19.44 10.77 -1.86
N GLY A 657 -19.15 11.42 -0.73
CA GLY A 657 -20.14 11.78 0.29
C GLY A 657 -19.83 13.14 0.89
N LEU A 658 -20.75 13.65 1.70
CA LEU A 658 -20.57 14.87 2.46
C LEU A 658 -21.34 14.86 3.78
N VAL A 659 -20.84 15.62 4.74
CA VAL A 659 -21.63 16.12 5.87
C VAL A 659 -21.85 17.61 5.66
N HIS A 660 -23.04 18.15 5.91
CA HIS A 660 -23.34 19.58 5.75
C HIS A 660 -24.55 20.04 6.56
N ASP A 661 -24.71 21.35 6.74
CA ASP A 661 -26.00 21.92 7.16
C ASP A 661 -26.98 21.92 5.97
N PRO A 662 -28.17 21.30 6.07
CA PRO A 662 -29.16 21.34 4.98
C PRO A 662 -29.67 22.76 4.67
N SER A 663 -29.61 23.67 5.64
CA SER A 663 -30.05 25.06 5.50
C SER A 663 -28.97 25.94 4.90
N ASN A 664 -27.69 25.61 5.11
CA ASN A 664 -26.54 26.37 4.61
C ASN A 664 -25.46 25.49 3.96
N PRO A 665 -25.72 24.80 2.82
CA PRO A 665 -24.80 23.78 2.27
C PRO A 665 -23.41 24.28 1.80
N SER A 666 -23.09 25.56 1.93
CA SER A 666 -21.79 26.16 1.59
C SER A 666 -20.94 26.57 2.80
N ASP A 667 -21.50 26.46 4.01
CA ASP A 667 -20.89 26.91 5.26
C ASP A 667 -19.70 26.05 5.71
N HIS A 668 -19.11 26.39 6.86
CA HIS A 668 -18.02 25.63 7.49
C HIS A 668 -18.36 24.18 7.89
N LYS A 669 -19.66 23.82 8.00
CA LYS A 669 -20.08 22.47 8.36
C LYS A 669 -19.96 21.51 7.19
N THR A 670 -20.00 22.03 5.96
CA THR A 670 -19.82 21.25 4.73
C THR A 670 -18.40 20.67 4.64
N MET A 671 -18.28 19.35 4.75
CA MET A 671 -17.06 18.59 4.50
C MET A 671 -17.33 17.50 3.47
N TYR A 672 -16.40 17.34 2.54
CA TYR A 672 -16.50 16.34 1.48
C TYR A 672 -15.71 15.10 1.83
N GLN A 673 -16.08 13.95 1.27
CA GLN A 673 -15.23 12.77 1.25
C GLN A 673 -15.20 12.16 -0.15
N LEU A 674 -13.99 11.79 -0.56
CA LEU A 674 -13.70 11.09 -1.81
C LEU A 674 -13.17 9.69 -1.44
N ILE A 675 -13.78 8.66 -2.04
CA ILE A 675 -13.45 7.26 -1.78
C ILE A 675 -12.81 6.67 -3.04
N SER A 676 -11.51 6.39 -3.01
CA SER A 676 -10.84 5.62 -4.06
C SER A 676 -10.96 4.14 -3.75
N SER A 677 -11.58 3.39 -4.66
CA SER A 677 -11.45 1.93 -4.68
C SER A 677 -10.00 1.52 -5.01
N PRO A 678 -9.66 0.24 -4.76
CA PRO A 678 -8.42 -0.38 -5.18
C PRO A 678 -8.11 -0.13 -6.65
N SER A 679 -6.89 0.32 -6.94
CA SER A 679 -6.40 0.37 -8.31
C SER A 679 -6.12 -1.02 -8.89
N VAL A 680 -5.98 -2.05 -8.04
CA VAL A 680 -5.65 -3.42 -8.48
C VAL A 680 -6.60 -4.50 -7.97
N ASN A 681 -7.03 -4.47 -6.71
CA ASN A 681 -7.84 -5.53 -6.11
C ASN A 681 -9.27 -5.65 -6.69
N THR A 682 -9.94 -6.78 -6.45
CA THR A 682 -11.35 -7.00 -6.88
C THR A 682 -12.34 -6.10 -6.13
N PRO A 683 -13.39 -5.57 -6.79
CA PRO A 683 -14.51 -4.94 -6.09
C PRO A 683 -15.36 -5.96 -5.29
N PRO A 684 -16.16 -5.53 -4.30
CA PRO A 684 -17.04 -6.44 -3.56
C PRO A 684 -18.09 -7.11 -4.46
N PRO A 685 -18.64 -8.26 -4.04
CA PRO A 685 -19.75 -8.90 -4.74
C PRO A 685 -20.92 -7.93 -4.95
N SER A 686 -21.53 -7.99 -6.14
CA SER A 686 -22.56 -7.01 -6.55
C SER A 686 -23.77 -6.94 -5.62
N TYR A 687 -24.05 -8.01 -4.86
CA TYR A 687 -25.12 -8.01 -3.86
C TYR A 687 -24.76 -7.15 -2.63
N VAL A 688 -23.49 -7.10 -2.21
CA VAL A 688 -23.02 -6.21 -1.12
C VAL A 688 -23.16 -4.76 -1.58
N VAL A 689 -22.76 -4.45 -2.81
CA VAL A 689 -22.93 -3.11 -3.38
C VAL A 689 -24.40 -2.70 -3.47
N LYS A 690 -25.32 -3.62 -3.80
CA LYS A 690 -26.78 -3.38 -3.75
C LYS A 690 -27.28 -3.14 -2.31
N MET A 691 -26.79 -3.91 -1.35
CA MET A 691 -27.14 -3.79 0.07
C MET A 691 -26.68 -2.45 0.69
N LEU A 692 -25.51 -1.94 0.27
CA LEU A 692 -25.04 -0.61 0.62
C LEU A 692 -25.96 0.51 0.09
N HIS A 693 -26.74 0.26 -0.97
CA HIS A 693 -27.71 1.22 -1.51
C HIS A 693 -29.12 1.08 -0.90
N SER A 694 -29.44 -0.02 -0.20
CA SER A 694 -30.80 -0.23 0.31
C SER A 694 -31.14 0.62 1.54
N SER A 695 -30.14 1.19 2.21
CA SER A 695 -30.39 2.13 3.31
C SER A 695 -30.71 3.53 2.77
N ASN A 696 -31.98 3.91 2.92
CA ASN A 696 -32.50 5.26 2.64
C ASN A 696 -32.86 6.02 3.93
N LYS A 697 -32.40 5.55 5.09
CA LYS A 697 -32.55 6.29 6.35
C LYS A 697 -31.69 7.56 6.30
N PRO A 698 -32.24 8.75 6.60
CA PRO A 698 -31.43 9.95 6.70
C PRO A 698 -30.51 9.82 7.92
N LEU A 699 -29.23 10.16 7.72
CA LEU A 699 -28.20 10.13 8.75
C LEU A 699 -27.84 11.57 9.15
N TYR A 700 -27.56 11.76 10.43
CA TYR A 700 -27.23 13.05 11.00
C TYR A 700 -26.07 12.91 12.00
N VAL A 701 -25.16 13.89 12.00
CA VAL A 701 -24.05 13.94 12.95
C VAL A 701 -24.57 14.56 14.25
N PRO A 702 -24.51 13.87 15.39
CA PRO A 702 -25.00 14.40 16.66
C PRO A 702 -24.08 15.49 17.24
N ALA A 703 -24.49 16.09 18.35
CA ALA A 703 -23.59 16.90 19.17
C ALA A 703 -22.56 16.00 19.88
N ASN A 704 -21.40 16.55 20.25
CA ASN A 704 -20.37 15.80 20.98
C ASN A 704 -20.93 15.11 22.24
N GLY A 705 -20.44 13.90 22.51
CA GLY A 705 -20.89 13.05 23.62
C GLY A 705 -22.20 12.28 23.38
N HIS A 706 -22.87 12.47 22.23
CA HIS A 706 -24.10 11.77 21.87
C HIS A 706 -23.84 10.81 20.68
N LYS A 707 -24.56 9.68 20.64
CA LYS A 707 -24.50 8.73 19.53
C LYS A 707 -25.38 9.16 18.35
N SER A 708 -25.01 8.75 17.14
CA SER A 708 -25.80 8.89 15.92
C SER A 708 -27.21 8.31 16.11
N SER A 709 -28.21 9.02 15.64
CA SER A 709 -29.59 8.53 15.55
C SER A 709 -30.23 8.98 14.23
N SER A 710 -31.47 8.54 13.98
CA SER A 710 -32.28 9.06 12.87
C SER A 710 -32.94 10.41 13.18
N SER A 711 -32.71 10.99 14.36
CA SER A 711 -33.22 12.31 14.74
C SER A 711 -32.46 13.40 13.96
N PRO A 712 -33.16 14.35 13.30
CA PRO A 712 -32.50 15.45 12.62
C PRO A 712 -31.63 16.30 13.53
N THR A 713 -30.47 16.71 13.01
CA THR A 713 -29.56 17.67 13.66
C THR A 713 -29.17 18.76 12.66
N ASP A 714 -28.33 19.71 13.09
CA ASP A 714 -27.76 20.78 12.28
C ASP A 714 -26.66 20.31 11.30
N THR A 715 -26.40 19.00 11.19
CA THR A 715 -25.46 18.43 10.21
C THR A 715 -25.99 17.10 9.71
N LYS A 716 -26.40 17.06 8.45
CA LYS A 716 -26.84 15.86 7.73
C LYS A 716 -25.66 15.18 7.06
N GLU A 717 -25.73 13.86 6.94
CA GLU A 717 -24.77 13.01 6.24
C GLU A 717 -25.44 12.40 4.98
N ASP A 718 -24.82 12.60 3.81
CA ASP A 718 -25.33 12.14 2.52
C ASP A 718 -24.23 11.55 1.63
N MET A 719 -24.63 10.61 0.77
CA MET A 719 -23.79 10.11 -0.35
C MET A 719 -24.22 10.78 -1.66
N MET A 720 -23.25 11.19 -2.47
CA MET A 720 -23.49 11.90 -3.73
C MET A 720 -23.83 10.93 -4.87
N GLU A 721 -24.83 11.25 -5.68
CA GLU A 721 -25.23 10.45 -6.85
C GLU A 721 -24.41 10.78 -8.12
N ILE A 722 -23.10 10.58 -8.04
CA ILE A 722 -22.17 10.94 -9.13
C ILE A 722 -22.15 9.93 -10.28
N PHE A 723 -22.68 8.72 -10.08
CA PHE A 723 -22.62 7.64 -11.08
C PHE A 723 -23.98 7.40 -11.76
N GLN A 724 -24.44 8.38 -12.53
CA GLN A 724 -25.73 8.34 -13.25
C GLN A 724 -25.78 7.23 -14.31
N THR A 725 -24.65 6.95 -14.97
CA THR A 725 -24.48 5.89 -15.97
C THR A 725 -23.46 4.85 -15.52
N ASP A 726 -23.51 3.66 -16.11
CA ASP A 726 -22.44 2.67 -16.07
C ASP A 726 -21.44 2.96 -17.20
N ILE A 727 -20.30 2.28 -17.18
CA ILE A 727 -19.19 2.46 -18.13
C ILE A 727 -19.56 2.21 -19.61
N ASN A 728 -20.68 1.53 -19.86
CA ASN A 728 -21.23 1.24 -21.18
C ASN A 728 -22.32 2.26 -21.62
N GLY A 729 -22.51 3.33 -20.84
CA GLY A 729 -23.50 4.38 -21.09
C GLY A 729 -24.92 4.08 -20.62
N GLN A 730 -25.21 2.87 -20.12
CA GLN A 730 -26.55 2.54 -19.62
C GLN A 730 -26.84 3.25 -18.29
N ALA A 731 -28.09 3.66 -18.07
CA ALA A 731 -28.49 4.35 -16.84
C ALA A 731 -28.43 3.41 -15.62
N ARG A 732 -27.97 3.93 -14.47
CA ARG A 732 -27.91 3.18 -13.21
C ARG A 732 -29.06 3.54 -12.29
N GLU A 733 -29.61 2.52 -11.64
CA GLU A 733 -30.49 2.64 -10.46
C GLU A 733 -29.66 3.04 -9.22
N ASN A 734 -28.57 2.29 -8.97
CA ASN A 734 -27.66 2.51 -7.85
C ASN A 734 -26.56 3.52 -8.22
N ARG A 735 -26.73 4.79 -7.82
CA ARG A 735 -25.91 5.93 -8.28
C ARG A 735 -24.87 6.45 -7.28
N LYS A 736 -24.89 5.98 -6.04
CA LYS A 736 -24.08 6.50 -4.91
C LYS A 736 -22.67 5.89 -4.86
N LEU A 737 -22.56 4.58 -5.15
CA LEU A 737 -21.28 3.86 -5.18
C LEU A 737 -21.10 3.10 -6.50
N MET A 738 -19.85 2.87 -6.90
CA MET A 738 -19.48 2.01 -8.03
C MET A 738 -18.43 0.98 -7.61
N GLY A 739 -18.79 -0.31 -7.74
CA GLY A 739 -17.90 -1.45 -7.50
C GLY A 739 -17.07 -1.78 -8.73
N ARG A 740 -16.09 -0.94 -9.04
CA ARG A 740 -15.07 -1.12 -10.08
C ARG A 740 -13.78 -0.46 -9.60
N ARG A 741 -12.63 -0.93 -10.09
CA ARG A 741 -11.31 -0.35 -9.78
C ARG A 741 -11.20 1.07 -10.33
N ASN A 742 -10.56 1.96 -9.59
CA ASN A 742 -10.36 3.35 -10.00
C ASN A 742 -9.09 3.97 -9.38
N TYR A 743 -8.81 5.19 -9.82
CA TYR A 743 -8.10 6.19 -9.02
C TYR A 743 -8.88 7.52 -9.09
N VAL A 744 -8.56 8.48 -8.22
CA VAL A 744 -9.17 9.81 -8.25
C VAL A 744 -8.11 10.82 -8.69
N ALA A 745 -8.34 11.51 -9.82
CA ALA A 745 -7.51 12.63 -10.25
C ALA A 745 -8.06 13.93 -9.66
N ILE A 746 -7.21 14.71 -8.98
CA ILE A 746 -7.61 15.92 -8.27
C ILE A 746 -6.79 17.09 -8.80
N VAL A 747 -7.49 18.17 -9.15
CA VAL A 747 -6.89 19.44 -9.58
C VAL A 747 -7.38 20.55 -8.67
N ALA A 748 -6.45 21.23 -8.01
CA ALA A 748 -6.70 22.53 -7.39
C ALA A 748 -6.63 23.61 -8.49
N TYR A 749 -7.63 24.49 -8.54
CA TYR A 749 -7.74 25.53 -9.57
C TYR A 749 -8.50 26.75 -9.04
N ASP A 750 -8.24 27.93 -9.61
CA ASP A 750 -9.06 29.12 -9.39
C ASP A 750 -10.21 29.18 -10.42
N PRO A 751 -11.49 29.13 -10.01
CA PRO A 751 -12.62 29.17 -10.93
C PRO A 751 -12.74 30.46 -11.74
N GLU A 752 -12.31 31.60 -11.19
CA GLU A 752 -12.37 32.89 -11.88
C GLU A 752 -11.34 32.94 -13.02
N VAL A 753 -10.14 32.40 -12.79
CA VAL A 753 -9.09 32.27 -13.82
C VAL A 753 -9.51 31.32 -14.94
N VAL A 754 -10.13 30.18 -14.60
CA VAL A 754 -10.62 29.21 -15.61
C VAL A 754 -11.80 29.77 -16.42
N ALA A 755 -12.66 30.61 -15.83
CA ALA A 755 -13.78 31.23 -16.51
C ALA A 755 -13.39 32.42 -17.42
N ALA A 756 -12.21 33.04 -17.23
CA ALA A 756 -11.81 34.29 -17.87
C ALA A 756 -11.31 34.16 -19.35
N THR A 757 -11.37 32.98 -19.95
CA THR A 757 -11.09 32.76 -21.39
C THR A 757 -12.35 32.28 -22.13
N PRO A 758 -12.75 32.89 -23.27
CA PRO A 758 -11.93 33.64 -24.23
C PRO A 758 -12.22 35.15 -24.33
N TYR A 759 -12.74 35.80 -23.28
CA TYR A 759 -12.83 37.27 -23.23
C TYR A 759 -12.24 37.76 -21.91
N GLY A 760 -11.03 38.30 -22.00
CA GLY A 760 -10.17 38.58 -20.84
C GLY A 760 -10.83 39.49 -19.80
N ALA A 761 -11.15 38.90 -18.65
CA ALA A 761 -11.46 39.64 -17.44
C ALA A 761 -10.17 39.83 -16.64
N ASN A 762 -9.73 41.08 -16.47
CA ASN A 762 -8.67 41.41 -15.52
C ASN A 762 -9.18 41.14 -14.10
N THR A 763 -8.59 40.16 -13.40
CA THR A 763 -8.78 40.03 -11.95
C THR A 763 -8.31 41.32 -11.27
N PRO A 764 -9.10 41.89 -10.33
CA PRO A 764 -8.69 43.11 -9.63
C PRO A 764 -7.39 42.89 -8.86
N PRO A 765 -6.39 43.79 -8.97
CA PRO A 765 -5.14 43.64 -8.23
C PRO A 765 -5.40 43.71 -6.72
N GLY A 766 -5.29 42.56 -6.04
CA GLY A 766 -5.47 42.44 -4.59
C GLY A 766 -6.54 41.44 -4.12
N SER A 767 -7.33 40.82 -5.01
CA SER A 767 -8.13 39.66 -4.60
C SER A 767 -7.24 38.45 -4.31
N ARG A 768 -7.50 37.74 -3.20
CA ARG A 768 -6.87 36.42 -2.98
C ARG A 768 -7.51 35.42 -3.95
N PRO A 769 -6.73 34.57 -4.63
CA PRO A 769 -7.28 33.55 -5.52
C PRO A 769 -8.17 32.59 -4.74
N LYS A 770 -9.39 32.33 -5.21
CA LYS A 770 -10.37 31.44 -4.54
C LYS A 770 -10.17 30.02 -5.05
N LEU A 771 -9.42 29.22 -4.30
CA LEU A 771 -9.05 27.89 -4.74
C LEU A 771 -10.23 26.92 -4.59
N SER A 772 -10.52 26.14 -5.62
CA SER A 772 -11.46 25.01 -5.57
C SER A 772 -10.73 23.73 -5.99
N LEU A 773 -11.22 22.58 -5.53
CA LEU A 773 -10.74 21.27 -6.03
C LEU A 773 -11.77 20.68 -6.99
N ALA A 774 -11.31 20.16 -8.12
CA ALA A 774 -12.09 19.30 -9.00
C ALA A 774 -11.54 17.87 -8.87
N ALA A 775 -12.40 16.93 -8.48
CA ALA A 775 -12.05 15.52 -8.31
C ALA A 775 -12.78 14.64 -9.33
N ASP A 776 -12.02 14.05 -10.25
CA ASP A 776 -12.47 13.14 -11.29
C ASP A 776 -12.20 11.68 -10.90
N PHE A 777 -13.23 10.84 -10.92
CA PHE A 777 -13.12 9.41 -10.67
C PHE A 777 -12.82 8.69 -11.99
N MET A 778 -11.60 8.17 -12.11
CA MET A 778 -11.08 7.50 -13.30
C MET A 778 -11.28 5.99 -13.14
N VAL A 779 -12.40 5.47 -13.64
CA VAL A 779 -12.90 4.11 -13.38
C VAL A 779 -12.59 3.15 -14.52
N GLN A 780 -12.15 1.93 -14.20
CA GLN A 780 -11.90 0.88 -15.18
C GLN A 780 -13.15 0.52 -16.00
N GLY A 781 -13.03 0.48 -17.33
CA GLY A 781 -14.01 -0.11 -18.24
C GLY A 781 -14.11 -1.65 -18.12
N GLU A 782 -14.67 -2.31 -19.14
CA GLU A 782 -14.93 -3.76 -19.15
C GLU A 782 -14.27 -4.47 -20.33
N GLY A 783 -13.51 -5.53 -20.02
CA GLY A 783 -12.62 -6.23 -20.95
C GLY A 783 -11.16 -5.79 -20.84
N ALA A 784 -10.25 -6.60 -21.39
CA ALA A 784 -8.79 -6.39 -21.30
C ALA A 784 -8.29 -5.14 -22.05
N TYR A 785 -9.08 -4.62 -23.01
CA TYR A 785 -8.76 -3.47 -23.85
C TYR A 785 -9.63 -2.23 -23.55
N ALA A 786 -10.32 -2.21 -22.42
CA ALA A 786 -11.29 -1.17 -22.10
C ALA A 786 -10.64 0.15 -21.73
N SER A 787 -11.16 1.25 -22.26
CA SER A 787 -10.81 2.60 -21.82
C SER A 787 -11.29 2.86 -20.39
N VAL A 788 -10.54 3.69 -19.67
CA VAL A 788 -10.96 4.24 -18.38
C VAL A 788 -12.03 5.31 -18.62
N VAL A 789 -13.10 5.27 -17.83
CA VAL A 789 -14.25 6.17 -17.91
C VAL A 789 -14.20 7.18 -16.76
N LYS A 790 -14.29 8.46 -17.09
CA LYS A 790 -14.31 9.57 -16.12
C LYS A 790 -15.73 9.80 -15.58
N TYR A 791 -15.85 9.94 -14.26
CA TYR A 791 -17.04 10.43 -13.57
C TYR A 791 -16.70 11.67 -12.73
N GLY A 792 -17.60 12.67 -12.73
CA GLY A 792 -17.37 13.96 -12.08
C GLY A 792 -17.15 15.10 -13.10
N PRO A 793 -16.51 16.21 -12.69
CA PRO A 793 -15.81 16.37 -11.41
C PRO A 793 -16.75 16.57 -10.22
N VAL A 794 -16.38 16.04 -9.05
CA VAL A 794 -16.89 16.54 -7.76
C VAL A 794 -16.15 17.84 -7.46
N ILE A 795 -16.90 18.94 -7.31
CA ILE A 795 -16.34 20.25 -6.99
C ILE A 795 -16.38 20.48 -5.47
N VAL A 796 -15.21 20.77 -4.91
CA VAL A 796 -15.03 21.18 -3.51
C VAL A 796 -14.64 22.67 -3.49
N PRO A 797 -15.58 23.58 -3.17
CA PRO A 797 -15.31 25.02 -3.19
C PRO A 797 -14.52 25.48 -1.95
N SER A 798 -13.75 26.56 -2.09
CA SER A 798 -13.20 27.32 -0.96
C SER A 798 -14.28 27.65 0.09
N LEU A 799 -13.89 27.75 1.37
CA LEU A 799 -14.74 28.30 2.42
C LEU A 799 -14.55 29.82 2.51
N GLU A 800 -15.64 30.59 2.48
CA GLU A 800 -15.57 32.06 2.60
C GLU A 800 -15.35 32.49 4.06
N HIS A 801 -14.71 33.63 4.26
CA HIS A 801 -14.41 34.10 5.62
C HIS A 801 -15.69 34.52 6.36
N GLY A 802 -15.90 33.96 7.56
CA GLY A 802 -17.10 34.20 8.37
C GLY A 802 -18.36 33.44 7.92
N ARG A 803 -18.20 32.34 7.17
CA ARG A 803 -19.25 31.34 6.90
C ARG A 803 -18.88 29.98 7.46
#